data_AF-W9QMZ3-F1
#
_entry.id   AF-W9QMZ3-F1
#
_cell.length_a   1.000
_cell.length_b   1.000
_cell.length_c   1.000
_cell.angle_alpha   90.00
_cell.angle_beta   90.00
_cell.angle_gamma   90.00
#
_symmetry.space_group_name_H-M   'P 1'
#
loop_
_entity.id
_entity.type
_entity.pdbx_description
1 polymer ?
#
loop_
_entity_poly.entity_id
_entity_poly.type
_entity_poly.pdbx_seq_one_letter_code
_entity_poly.pdbx_strand_id
1 'polypeptide(L)'
;MEEPNRDQDQDEQRNRRQIRRQIRNQNRNRNRRPPDPESKELITSPNLASMETFISNLHNDDQRSDRIISFCTGNYPNTFSLKLSHLSLSSPHLRADSFDVFLRVLYSPELKFNLSPMILAEIKPTIFECLRQESTTNPPSKALSKTISGIASLVYSDSDIAEKWPEVLDYVASSVSASDDNNNKNLQEWGLFILRYLTERTLEQLDSRFGVIFTSVLRHLTSSDLDTRAAAFRASVNLVRSCTHYSNLYELLPRMMSSVENLISGGHHVLAAKALRTLVQMAMDEPGYLVEQLQEVFESVVRIAERDNIDEETRAEAVQIIRELEDGAGPDMQKLMEDLSGESIERFVRLMANFLEYVEDDPYWYRIDHVVTQNNTNMEEKRTILLGTYFLDRLSFIHKRKVVTIVVILARERFKAQEWRKRHAGITAIAVISEGCSEEIIDYLDQVMALALDLFRDFHPRVRAAAINVIRTLGLDLGGSTIQEKYHDKILPALGSLVGDSLSPTLQVQAAMAFVSFCKGCEPDHLEPFLEGLVKRLLIVCQSQHQVVQEWGFAALASVANSSQSKFSRLYDPTMACLKDILLKNTENSTKLICAKCLECISRVAVAVGKEKFSSDSIQALANLFDCLREDLSSYVPDLMPSLLQSSQLFNPDVAEASSDPSNKFDALKEEALACRVLFCIAKKLRRTIFPWIIQVAKALIPLLQVSQHPETQKIAISALPELLLSAISYRQSGNSKINITSFTQKLALLIVPALSEALQMEPEGTMQTKFLSAIYKCIQVSGSVFTRAQALSIVNGIKKVLADISGRDEHPVNAEGAEDSEMDSEDVKEQEEEIFRQVTNCLCGLIKRFRRVFMPYFDEIVIYIPMMWDDRRNAEEKAMGLSIFRNIVHQCGVNAEKYHDMYLPCLLIACKEDDPLVRQEAALGIGACAESGEAFFRTRVEAALESLDSLIKQPEALSPENRKTFDAAVSALGKICRFHRNFINARELVPTWLSYLPLVRDLDEAKKAHDLLCLMVENRDHDLFGPDNQNLPVIIAVLEEVVQQQETLATKATAERLTALLPLLKSELDF
;
A
#
# COMPACT_ATOMS: atom_id res chain seq x y z
N MET A 1 27.13 15.47 -40.14
CA MET A 1 26.13 14.92 -41.08
C MET A 1 25.12 14.21 -40.20
N GLU A 2 24.18 14.95 -39.64
CA GLU A 2 23.13 14.40 -38.78
C GLU A 2 21.83 15.02 -39.28
N GLU A 3 21.05 14.24 -40.01
CA GLU A 3 19.65 14.56 -40.31
C GLU A 3 18.82 14.18 -39.07
N PRO A 4 17.92 15.04 -38.57
CA PRO A 4 17.03 14.65 -37.48
C PRO A 4 15.91 13.74 -38.01
N ASN A 5 15.57 12.74 -37.20
CA ASN A 5 14.51 11.72 -37.36
C ASN A 5 13.19 12.31 -37.88
N ARG A 6 13.03 12.40 -39.20
CA ARG A 6 11.75 12.79 -39.86
C ARG A 6 10.67 11.72 -39.76
N ASP A 7 11.04 10.47 -39.49
CA ASP A 7 10.10 9.35 -39.49
C ASP A 7 9.34 9.20 -38.16
N GLN A 8 9.95 9.53 -37.01
CA GLN A 8 9.26 9.54 -35.72
C GLN A 8 8.20 10.64 -35.62
N ASP A 9 8.50 11.86 -36.08
CA ASP A 9 7.54 12.97 -36.10
C ASP A 9 6.37 12.70 -37.05
N GLN A 10 6.62 11.99 -38.15
CA GLN A 10 5.56 11.61 -39.09
C GLN A 10 4.63 10.55 -38.52
N ASP A 11 5.16 9.55 -37.80
CA ASP A 11 4.35 8.53 -37.16
C ASP A 11 3.59 9.05 -35.94
N GLU A 12 4.14 9.98 -35.18
CA GLU A 12 3.43 10.64 -34.07
C GLU A 12 2.31 11.55 -34.61
N GLN A 13 2.55 12.29 -35.69
CA GLN A 13 1.49 13.04 -36.38
C GLN A 13 0.43 12.12 -37.00
N ARG A 14 0.81 10.94 -37.50
CA ARG A 14 -0.12 9.94 -38.03
C ARG A 14 -0.99 9.37 -36.92
N ASN A 15 -0.41 9.02 -35.78
CA ASN A 15 -1.13 8.54 -34.61
C ASN A 15 -2.07 9.61 -34.04
N ARG A 16 -1.61 10.87 -33.89
CA ARG A 16 -2.47 11.98 -33.48
C ARG A 16 -3.63 12.22 -34.46
N ARG A 17 -3.40 12.09 -35.78
CA ARG A 17 -4.47 12.20 -36.80
C ARG A 17 -5.43 11.01 -36.77
N GLN A 18 -4.94 9.81 -36.45
CA GLN A 18 -5.73 8.58 -36.39
C GLN A 18 -6.60 8.53 -35.12
N ILE A 19 -6.06 8.95 -33.98
CA ILE A 19 -6.80 9.16 -32.72
C ILE A 19 -7.86 10.25 -32.91
N ARG A 20 -7.50 11.39 -33.52
CA ARG A 20 -8.48 12.45 -33.86
C ARG A 20 -9.59 11.92 -34.78
N ARG A 21 -9.29 11.04 -35.74
CA ARG A 21 -10.30 10.41 -36.62
C ARG A 21 -11.16 9.38 -35.88
N GLN A 22 -10.59 8.59 -34.98
CA GLN A 22 -11.34 7.62 -34.18
C GLN A 22 -12.29 8.29 -33.19
N ILE A 23 -11.86 9.35 -32.51
CA ILE A 23 -12.73 10.16 -31.63
C ILE A 23 -13.85 10.82 -32.45
N ARG A 24 -13.54 11.38 -33.63
CA ARG A 24 -14.55 11.97 -34.53
C ARG A 24 -15.56 10.94 -35.04
N ASN A 25 -15.13 9.69 -35.25
CA ASN A 25 -15.99 8.59 -35.71
C ASN A 25 -16.81 7.94 -34.57
N GLN A 26 -16.26 7.85 -33.37
CA GLN A 26 -17.00 7.42 -32.17
C GLN A 26 -18.08 8.44 -31.80
N ASN A 27 -17.79 9.74 -31.90
CA ASN A 27 -18.79 10.80 -31.66
C ASN A 27 -19.87 10.84 -32.75
N ARG A 28 -19.53 10.56 -34.01
CA ARG A 28 -20.50 10.39 -35.12
C ARG A 28 -21.49 9.24 -34.91
N ASN A 29 -21.11 8.23 -34.12
CA ASN A 29 -21.95 7.07 -33.83
C ASN A 29 -22.79 7.25 -32.55
N ARG A 30 -22.41 8.11 -31.60
CA ARG A 30 -23.23 8.46 -30.42
C ARG A 30 -24.33 9.51 -30.72
N ASN A 31 -24.10 10.45 -31.66
CA ASN A 31 -25.07 11.51 -32.03
C ASN A 31 -26.15 11.08 -33.06
N ARG A 32 -26.51 9.80 -33.14
CA ARG A 32 -27.61 9.30 -34.00
C ARG A 32 -28.94 9.12 -33.25
N ARG A 33 -29.29 10.07 -32.37
CA ARG A 33 -30.69 10.24 -31.93
C ARG A 33 -31.23 11.51 -32.58
N PRO A 34 -32.49 11.51 -33.07
CA PRO A 34 -33.07 12.69 -33.67
C PRO A 34 -33.05 13.85 -32.66
N PRO A 35 -32.81 15.11 -33.10
CA PRO A 35 -32.85 16.26 -32.21
C PRO A 35 -34.21 16.30 -31.52
N ASP A 36 -34.22 16.51 -30.21
CA ASP A 36 -35.43 16.90 -29.50
C ASP A 36 -35.99 18.14 -30.23
N PRO A 37 -37.26 18.18 -30.68
CA PRO A 37 -37.83 19.30 -31.41
C PRO A 37 -37.56 20.66 -30.75
N GLU A 38 -37.52 20.70 -29.42
CA GLU A 38 -37.21 21.88 -28.62
C GLU A 38 -35.75 22.33 -28.77
N SER A 39 -34.78 21.40 -28.82
CA SER A 39 -33.36 21.72 -29.06
C SER A 39 -33.12 22.37 -30.43
N LYS A 40 -33.90 21.95 -31.44
CA LYS A 40 -33.88 22.54 -32.77
C LYS A 40 -34.53 23.92 -32.79
N GLU A 41 -35.62 24.11 -32.06
CA GLU A 41 -36.29 25.39 -31.89
C GLU A 41 -35.36 26.43 -31.23
N LEU A 42 -34.67 26.04 -30.15
CA LEU A 42 -33.70 26.89 -29.44
C LEU A 42 -32.59 27.42 -30.35
N ILE A 43 -32.10 26.61 -31.30
CA ILE A 43 -31.02 27.00 -32.20
C ILE A 43 -31.53 27.76 -33.44
N THR A 44 -32.65 27.32 -34.03
CA THR A 44 -33.14 27.86 -35.32
C THR A 44 -34.03 29.09 -35.20
N SER A 45 -34.66 29.33 -34.03
CA SER A 45 -35.53 30.50 -33.84
C SER A 45 -34.73 31.81 -33.89
N PRO A 46 -35.18 32.84 -34.64
CA PRO A 46 -34.54 34.15 -34.64
C PRO A 46 -34.86 34.98 -33.37
N ASN A 47 -35.86 34.57 -32.58
CA ASN A 47 -36.27 35.24 -31.34
C ASN A 47 -35.68 34.52 -30.11
N LEU A 48 -35.26 35.29 -29.10
CA LEU A 48 -34.76 34.78 -27.82
C LEU A 48 -35.87 34.21 -26.91
N ALA A 49 -37.16 34.42 -27.22
CA ALA A 49 -38.29 33.97 -26.39
C ALA A 49 -38.30 32.48 -26.03
N SER A 50 -37.97 31.59 -26.98
CA SER A 50 -37.86 30.14 -26.70
C SER A 50 -36.70 29.85 -25.74
N MET A 51 -35.62 30.64 -25.80
CA MET A 51 -34.45 30.52 -24.95
C MET A 51 -34.70 31.11 -23.55
N GLU A 52 -35.41 32.24 -23.46
CA GLU A 52 -35.91 32.79 -22.20
C GLU A 52 -36.78 31.79 -21.44
N THR A 53 -37.71 31.15 -22.16
CA THR A 53 -38.61 30.14 -21.59
C THR A 53 -37.82 28.92 -21.10
N PHE A 54 -36.81 28.49 -21.86
CA PHE A 54 -35.95 27.37 -21.46
C PHE A 54 -35.11 27.69 -20.22
N ILE A 55 -34.42 28.83 -20.19
CA ILE A 55 -33.60 29.25 -19.05
C ILE A 55 -34.45 29.50 -17.80
N SER A 56 -35.65 30.08 -17.95
CA SER A 56 -36.58 30.29 -16.82
C SER A 56 -37.06 28.98 -16.18
N ASN A 57 -37.05 27.88 -16.94
CA ASN A 57 -37.51 26.55 -16.48
C ASN A 57 -36.36 25.59 -16.17
N LEU A 58 -35.10 26.07 -16.11
CA LEU A 58 -33.91 25.24 -16.00
C LEU A 58 -33.98 24.22 -14.84
N HIS A 59 -34.50 24.68 -13.69
CA HIS A 59 -34.55 23.94 -12.42
C HIS A 59 -35.81 23.07 -12.23
N ASN A 60 -36.74 23.08 -13.20
CA ASN A 60 -37.99 22.33 -13.11
C ASN A 60 -37.83 20.84 -13.52
N ASP A 61 -36.80 20.51 -14.30
CA ASP A 61 -36.50 19.15 -14.78
C ASP A 61 -35.00 19.02 -15.16
N ASP A 62 -34.13 18.82 -14.15
CA ASP A 62 -32.67 18.83 -14.30
C ASP A 62 -32.18 17.81 -15.35
N GLN A 63 -32.76 16.60 -15.37
CA GLN A 63 -32.34 15.56 -16.32
C GLN A 63 -32.70 15.91 -17.78
N ARG A 64 -33.81 16.62 -18.01
CA ARG A 64 -34.19 17.09 -19.36
C ARG A 64 -33.34 18.27 -19.80
N SER A 65 -33.18 19.27 -18.92
CA SER A 65 -32.35 20.45 -19.17
C SER A 65 -30.92 20.05 -19.53
N ASP A 66 -30.32 19.11 -18.78
CA ASP A 66 -28.96 18.63 -19.03
C ASP A 66 -28.81 17.95 -20.41
N ARG A 67 -29.80 17.17 -20.83
CA ARG A 67 -29.80 16.52 -22.16
C ARG A 67 -29.85 17.55 -23.29
N ILE A 68 -30.69 18.57 -23.16
CA ILE A 68 -30.82 19.64 -24.16
C ILE A 68 -29.53 20.47 -24.23
N ILE A 69 -28.97 20.84 -23.08
CA ILE A 69 -27.70 21.59 -22.99
C ILE A 69 -26.56 20.78 -23.60
N SER A 70 -26.40 19.50 -23.25
CA SER A 70 -25.38 18.62 -23.83
C SER A 70 -25.54 18.50 -25.35
N PHE A 71 -26.78 18.35 -25.85
CA PHE A 71 -27.04 18.29 -27.29
C PHE A 71 -26.67 19.59 -28.03
N CYS A 72 -27.11 20.75 -27.52
CA CYS A 72 -26.82 22.05 -28.11
C CYS A 72 -25.31 22.37 -28.06
N THR A 73 -24.66 22.04 -26.94
CA THR A 73 -23.21 22.18 -26.76
C THR A 73 -22.45 21.29 -27.75
N GLY A 74 -22.86 20.03 -27.89
CA GLY A 74 -22.22 19.02 -28.73
C GLY A 74 -22.40 19.19 -30.25
N ASN A 75 -23.39 19.98 -30.69
CA ASN A 75 -23.72 20.09 -32.12
C ASN A 75 -23.74 21.54 -32.65
N TYR A 76 -24.03 22.54 -31.80
CA TYR A 76 -24.20 23.94 -32.19
C TYR A 76 -23.56 24.95 -31.21
N PRO A 77 -22.28 24.76 -30.78
CA PRO A 77 -21.68 25.55 -29.71
C PRO A 77 -21.60 27.06 -30.03
N ASN A 78 -21.30 27.42 -31.28
CA ASN A 78 -21.19 28.82 -31.71
C ASN A 78 -22.53 29.58 -31.60
N THR A 79 -23.58 29.05 -32.23
CA THR A 79 -24.91 29.68 -32.24
C THR A 79 -25.51 29.69 -30.84
N PHE A 80 -25.30 28.63 -30.07
CA PHE A 80 -25.81 28.55 -28.70
C PHE A 80 -25.14 29.57 -27.79
N SER A 81 -23.81 29.70 -27.86
CA SER A 81 -23.05 30.69 -27.07
C SER A 81 -23.41 32.14 -27.43
N LEU A 82 -23.59 32.43 -28.72
CA LEU A 82 -23.99 33.77 -29.17
C LEU A 82 -25.40 34.14 -28.67
N LYS A 83 -26.34 33.20 -28.66
CA LYS A 83 -27.67 33.46 -28.11
C LYS A 83 -27.66 33.60 -26.59
N LEU A 84 -26.85 32.81 -25.87
CA LEU A 84 -26.66 32.95 -24.43
C LEU A 84 -26.08 34.33 -24.08
N SER A 85 -25.11 34.84 -24.84
CA SER A 85 -24.54 36.16 -24.58
C SER A 85 -25.56 37.28 -24.84
N HIS A 86 -26.32 37.23 -25.93
CA HIS A 86 -27.37 38.21 -26.21
C HIS A 86 -28.50 38.16 -25.18
N LEU A 87 -28.93 36.97 -24.78
CA LEU A 87 -29.94 36.79 -23.73
C LEU A 87 -29.48 37.38 -22.40
N SER A 88 -28.21 37.15 -22.04
CA SER A 88 -27.60 37.70 -20.84
C SER A 88 -27.60 39.24 -20.85
N LEU A 89 -27.40 39.86 -22.01
CA LEU A 89 -27.46 41.31 -22.17
C LEU A 89 -28.90 41.85 -22.15
N SER A 90 -29.84 41.21 -22.85
CA SER A 90 -31.22 41.69 -23.00
C SER A 90 -32.09 41.47 -21.76
N SER A 91 -31.80 40.42 -20.98
CA SER A 91 -32.72 39.91 -19.95
C SER A 91 -31.99 39.76 -18.60
N PRO A 92 -31.81 40.86 -17.83
CA PRO A 92 -31.00 40.87 -16.60
C PRO A 92 -31.42 39.85 -15.53
N HIS A 93 -32.72 39.53 -15.47
CA HIS A 93 -33.27 38.59 -14.49
C HIS A 93 -32.92 37.11 -14.78
N LEU A 94 -32.49 36.77 -16.00
CA LEU A 94 -32.06 35.41 -16.40
C LEU A 94 -30.54 35.30 -16.60
N ARG A 95 -29.82 36.38 -16.33
CA ARG A 95 -28.42 36.53 -16.72
C ARG A 95 -27.50 35.56 -15.99
N ALA A 96 -27.69 35.37 -14.69
CA ALA A 96 -26.90 34.42 -13.91
C ALA A 96 -27.04 32.99 -14.44
N ASP A 97 -28.29 32.54 -14.66
CA ASP A 97 -28.57 31.20 -15.21
C ASP A 97 -28.06 31.04 -16.64
N SER A 98 -28.17 32.10 -17.45
CA SER A 98 -27.63 32.13 -18.83
C SER A 98 -26.11 31.95 -18.84
N PHE A 99 -25.39 32.63 -17.93
CA PHE A 99 -23.95 32.44 -17.79
C PHE A 99 -23.59 31.06 -17.24
N ASP A 100 -24.35 30.50 -16.31
CA ASP A 100 -24.11 29.15 -15.78
C ASP A 100 -24.24 28.09 -16.89
N VAL A 101 -25.24 28.21 -17.78
CA VAL A 101 -25.33 27.37 -18.98
C VAL A 101 -24.17 27.62 -19.93
N PHE A 102 -23.75 28.88 -20.12
CA PHE A 102 -22.60 29.21 -20.96
C PHE A 102 -21.30 28.59 -20.41
N LEU A 103 -21.10 28.55 -19.09
CA LEU A 103 -19.95 27.85 -18.50
C LEU A 103 -19.92 26.36 -18.86
N ARG A 104 -21.09 25.70 -18.90
CA ARG A 104 -21.18 24.29 -19.34
C ARG A 104 -20.78 24.11 -20.80
N VAL A 105 -21.04 25.12 -21.64
CA VAL A 105 -20.55 25.14 -23.03
C VAL A 105 -19.04 25.30 -23.08
N LEU A 106 -18.48 26.23 -22.31
CA LEU A 106 -17.04 26.52 -22.30
C LEU A 106 -16.19 25.37 -21.74
N TYR A 107 -16.70 24.61 -20.75
CA TYR A 107 -15.97 23.53 -20.08
C TYR A 107 -16.37 22.11 -20.53
N SER A 108 -17.11 21.97 -21.63
CA SER A 108 -17.59 20.65 -22.07
C SER A 108 -16.46 19.72 -22.54
N PRO A 109 -16.33 18.49 -21.99
CA PRO A 109 -15.29 17.54 -22.39
C PRO A 109 -15.55 16.91 -23.77
N GLU A 110 -16.79 16.93 -24.25
CA GLU A 110 -17.22 16.23 -25.47
C GLU A 110 -16.78 16.93 -26.77
N LEU A 111 -16.23 18.15 -26.67
CA LEU A 111 -15.77 18.93 -27.80
C LEU A 111 -14.61 19.85 -27.41
N LYS A 112 -13.39 19.46 -27.80
CA LYS A 112 -12.27 20.39 -28.08
C LYS A 112 -12.57 21.29 -29.29
N PHE A 113 -13.71 21.97 -29.30
CA PHE A 113 -14.12 22.89 -30.37
C PHE A 113 -14.09 24.30 -29.81
N ASN A 114 -13.02 25.02 -30.16
CA ASN A 114 -12.91 26.46 -29.95
C ASN A 114 -14.12 27.13 -30.60
N LEU A 115 -14.78 28.03 -29.86
CA LEU A 115 -15.67 29.03 -30.44
C LEU A 115 -14.94 29.71 -31.60
N SER A 116 -15.61 29.90 -32.74
CA SER A 116 -14.91 30.49 -33.89
C SER A 116 -14.43 31.91 -33.56
N PRO A 117 -13.29 32.37 -34.12
CA PRO A 117 -12.79 33.72 -33.88
C PRO A 117 -13.82 34.81 -34.17
N MET A 118 -14.65 34.61 -35.20
CA MET A 118 -15.75 35.51 -35.56
C MET A 118 -16.81 35.60 -34.46
N ILE A 119 -17.19 34.47 -33.86
CA ILE A 119 -18.17 34.45 -32.77
C ILE A 119 -17.57 35.04 -31.49
N LEU A 120 -16.29 34.79 -31.21
CA LEU A 120 -15.60 35.44 -30.11
C LEU A 120 -15.56 36.96 -30.26
N ALA A 121 -15.33 37.49 -31.47
CA ALA A 121 -15.38 38.92 -31.75
C ALA A 121 -16.76 39.55 -31.45
N GLU A 122 -17.85 38.82 -31.67
CA GLU A 122 -19.21 39.27 -31.36
C GLU A 122 -19.58 39.13 -29.87
N ILE A 123 -19.10 38.08 -29.21
CA ILE A 123 -19.41 37.80 -27.80
C ILE A 123 -18.64 38.75 -26.86
N LYS A 124 -17.35 39.00 -27.11
CA LYS A 124 -16.50 39.87 -26.27
C LYS A 124 -17.16 41.21 -25.87
N PRO A 125 -17.63 42.07 -26.82
CA PRO A 125 -18.24 43.36 -26.47
C PRO A 125 -19.55 43.19 -25.70
N THR A 126 -20.35 42.16 -26.04
CA THR A 126 -21.61 41.84 -25.37
C THR A 126 -21.39 41.49 -23.90
N ILE A 127 -20.39 40.63 -23.61
CA ILE A 127 -20.01 40.24 -22.25
C ILE A 127 -19.42 41.42 -21.48
N PHE A 128 -18.60 42.24 -22.14
CA PHE A 128 -18.01 43.42 -21.51
C PHE A 128 -19.08 44.48 -21.15
N GLU A 129 -20.12 44.61 -21.96
CA GLU A 129 -21.27 45.47 -21.63
C GLU A 129 -22.09 44.91 -20.47
N CYS A 130 -22.28 43.58 -20.38
CA CYS A 130 -22.87 42.96 -19.19
C CYS A 130 -22.05 43.27 -17.93
N LEU A 131 -20.72 43.19 -18.01
CA LEU A 131 -19.82 43.56 -16.91
C LEU A 131 -19.98 45.02 -16.50
N ARG A 132 -20.09 45.96 -17.45
CA ARG A 132 -20.33 47.38 -17.16
C ARG A 132 -21.67 47.64 -16.48
N GLN A 133 -22.71 46.89 -16.84
CA GLN A 133 -24.02 47.02 -16.20
C GLN A 133 -24.00 46.47 -14.77
N GLU A 134 -23.26 45.39 -14.52
CA GLU A 134 -23.20 44.73 -13.21
C GLU A 134 -22.09 45.23 -12.28
N SER A 135 -21.11 45.98 -12.77
CA SER A 135 -19.98 46.46 -11.95
C SER A 135 -20.40 47.35 -10.78
N THR A 136 -21.66 47.80 -10.75
CA THR A 136 -22.27 48.55 -9.65
C THR A 136 -22.96 47.66 -8.61
N THR A 137 -23.15 46.37 -8.90
CA THR A 137 -23.81 45.39 -8.02
C THR A 137 -22.80 44.71 -7.08
N ASN A 138 -23.24 44.40 -5.86
CA ASN A 138 -22.46 43.68 -4.84
C ASN A 138 -23.37 42.59 -4.22
N PRO A 139 -22.93 41.32 -4.14
CA PRO A 139 -21.60 40.79 -4.52
C PRO A 139 -21.40 40.62 -6.04
N PRO A 140 -20.14 40.61 -6.53
CA PRO A 140 -19.83 40.31 -7.93
C PRO A 140 -20.40 38.96 -8.40
N SER A 141 -20.89 38.92 -9.64
CA SER A 141 -21.48 37.72 -10.22
C SER A 141 -20.42 36.65 -10.50
N LYS A 142 -20.49 35.54 -9.76
CA LYS A 142 -19.58 34.39 -9.93
C LYS A 142 -19.68 33.77 -11.31
N ALA A 143 -20.88 33.67 -11.87
CA ALA A 143 -21.10 33.10 -13.20
C ALA A 143 -20.41 33.97 -14.26
N LEU A 144 -20.65 35.29 -14.23
CA LEU A 144 -20.04 36.23 -15.17
C LEU A 144 -18.50 36.27 -15.07
N SER A 145 -17.93 36.35 -13.86
CA SER A 145 -16.47 36.38 -13.70
C SER A 145 -15.80 35.10 -14.22
N LYS A 146 -16.42 33.93 -14.01
CA LYS A 146 -15.95 32.66 -14.59
C LYS A 146 -16.09 32.64 -16.10
N THR A 147 -17.17 33.19 -16.67
CA THR A 147 -17.38 33.22 -18.13
C THR A 147 -16.34 34.13 -18.78
N ILE A 148 -16.06 35.30 -18.19
CA ILE A 148 -15.00 36.21 -18.63
C ILE A 148 -13.65 35.48 -18.64
N SER A 149 -13.31 34.78 -17.55
CA SER A 149 -12.07 34.01 -17.49
C SER A 149 -12.04 32.88 -18.54
N GLY A 150 -13.11 32.11 -18.69
CA GLY A 150 -13.18 31.02 -19.67
C GLY A 150 -12.99 31.52 -21.11
N ILE A 151 -13.63 32.64 -21.46
CA ILE A 151 -13.45 33.28 -22.78
C ILE A 151 -12.02 33.83 -22.92
N ALA A 152 -11.48 34.50 -21.91
CA ALA A 152 -10.10 35.00 -21.94
C ALA A 152 -9.10 33.84 -22.15
N SER A 153 -9.28 32.73 -21.43
CA SER A 153 -8.46 31.53 -21.59
C SER A 153 -8.51 31.00 -23.02
N LEU A 154 -9.67 30.97 -23.67
CA LEU A 154 -9.78 30.58 -25.09
C LEU A 154 -9.04 31.54 -26.02
N VAL A 155 -9.21 32.86 -25.81
CA VAL A 155 -8.61 33.91 -26.64
C VAL A 155 -7.08 33.94 -26.53
N TYR A 156 -6.54 33.71 -25.33
CA TYR A 156 -5.11 33.79 -25.07
C TYR A 156 -4.38 32.46 -25.23
N SER A 157 -5.08 31.32 -25.11
CA SER A 157 -4.46 30.00 -25.34
C SER A 157 -4.22 29.66 -26.82
N ASP A 158 -4.99 30.22 -27.75
CA ASP A 158 -4.87 29.95 -29.18
C ASP A 158 -4.04 31.04 -29.88
N SER A 159 -2.92 30.65 -30.48
CA SER A 159 -2.02 31.54 -31.22
C SER A 159 -2.65 32.05 -32.53
N ASP A 160 -3.61 31.32 -33.09
CA ASP A 160 -4.22 31.63 -34.39
C ASP A 160 -5.32 32.70 -34.28
N ILE A 161 -5.74 33.06 -33.06
CA ILE A 161 -6.68 34.15 -32.81
C ILE A 161 -5.91 35.48 -32.81
N ALA A 162 -5.95 36.17 -33.95
CA ALA A 162 -5.27 37.46 -34.14
C ALA A 162 -5.82 38.58 -33.24
N GLU A 163 -7.13 38.58 -32.97
CA GLU A 163 -7.77 39.59 -32.14
C GLU A 163 -7.81 39.13 -30.68
N LYS A 164 -6.89 39.65 -29.87
CA LYS A 164 -6.84 39.40 -28.42
C LYS A 164 -7.93 40.20 -27.68
N TRP A 165 -7.97 40.19 -26.34
CA TRP A 165 -9.00 40.88 -25.55
C TRP A 165 -8.41 41.86 -24.51
N PRO A 166 -7.65 42.87 -24.97
CA PRO A 166 -6.94 43.80 -24.08
C PRO A 166 -7.86 44.54 -23.10
N GLU A 167 -9.13 44.78 -23.46
CA GLU A 167 -10.10 45.51 -22.64
C GLU A 167 -10.35 44.83 -21.29
N VAL A 168 -10.38 43.49 -21.25
CA VAL A 168 -10.51 42.75 -19.98
C VAL A 168 -9.24 42.85 -19.15
N LEU A 169 -8.07 42.78 -19.78
CA LEU A 169 -6.78 42.94 -19.09
C LEU A 169 -6.64 44.34 -18.48
N ASP A 170 -7.01 45.37 -19.23
CA ASP A 170 -6.99 46.76 -18.80
C ASP A 170 -8.04 47.02 -17.69
N TYR A 171 -9.22 46.41 -17.80
CA TYR A 171 -10.23 46.47 -16.74
C TYR A 171 -9.71 45.86 -15.45
N VAL A 172 -9.15 44.65 -15.47
CA VAL A 172 -8.61 44.01 -14.26
C VAL A 172 -7.47 44.84 -13.66
N ALA A 173 -6.52 45.29 -14.49
CA ALA A 173 -5.39 46.08 -14.01
C ALA A 173 -5.82 47.42 -13.38
N SER A 174 -6.72 48.17 -14.02
CA SER A 174 -7.22 49.44 -13.51
C SER A 174 -8.12 49.30 -12.29
N SER A 175 -8.96 48.26 -12.27
CA SER A 175 -9.90 48.00 -11.17
C SER A 175 -9.18 47.59 -9.89
N VAL A 176 -8.22 46.65 -9.99
CA VAL A 176 -7.44 46.21 -8.82
C VAL A 176 -6.55 47.34 -8.28
N SER A 177 -6.04 48.20 -9.16
CA SER A 177 -5.12 49.30 -8.80
C SER A 177 -5.83 50.60 -8.41
N ALA A 178 -7.16 50.64 -8.38
CA ALA A 178 -7.91 51.84 -8.06
C ALA A 178 -7.66 52.33 -6.61
N SER A 179 -7.76 53.64 -6.38
CA SER A 179 -7.62 54.26 -5.05
C SER A 179 -8.71 53.81 -4.08
N ASP A 180 -8.43 53.84 -2.77
CA ASP A 180 -9.34 53.43 -1.68
C ASP A 180 -10.50 54.40 -1.40
N ASP A 181 -10.86 55.24 -2.38
CA ASP A 181 -12.04 56.08 -2.27
C ASP A 181 -13.29 55.21 -2.23
N ASN A 182 -14.28 55.56 -1.38
CA ASN A 182 -15.52 54.79 -1.22
C ASN A 182 -16.27 54.50 -2.53
N ASN A 183 -16.06 55.32 -3.58
CA ASN A 183 -16.68 55.14 -4.88
C ASN A 183 -16.05 54.01 -5.72
N ASN A 184 -14.86 53.51 -5.36
CA ASN A 184 -14.10 52.53 -6.13
C ASN A 184 -14.15 51.11 -5.54
N LYS A 185 -14.80 50.91 -4.38
CA LYS A 185 -14.83 49.60 -3.69
C LYS A 185 -15.43 48.49 -4.53
N ASN A 186 -16.61 48.71 -5.10
CA ASN A 186 -17.26 47.74 -5.98
C ASN A 186 -16.36 47.44 -7.20
N LEU A 187 -15.70 48.45 -7.75
CA LEU A 187 -14.77 48.28 -8.87
C LEU A 187 -13.59 47.38 -8.47
N GLN A 188 -12.95 47.65 -7.32
CA GLN A 188 -11.86 46.85 -6.77
C GLN A 188 -12.29 45.39 -6.53
N GLU A 189 -13.45 45.17 -5.91
CA GLU A 189 -14.02 43.84 -5.69
C GLU A 189 -14.23 43.08 -7.00
N TRP A 190 -14.84 43.69 -8.01
CA TRP A 190 -15.05 43.07 -9.32
C TRP A 190 -13.72 42.73 -10.01
N GLY A 191 -12.73 43.61 -9.93
CA GLY A 191 -11.37 43.36 -10.44
C GLY A 191 -10.72 42.13 -9.79
N LEU A 192 -10.75 42.08 -8.45
CA LEU A 192 -10.22 40.95 -7.67
C LEU A 192 -10.99 39.65 -7.92
N PHE A 193 -12.31 39.72 -8.09
CA PHE A 193 -13.15 38.55 -8.35
C PHE A 193 -12.90 37.94 -9.73
N ILE A 194 -12.63 38.75 -10.75
CA ILE A 194 -12.21 38.27 -12.07
C ILE A 194 -10.79 37.69 -11.97
N LEU A 195 -9.87 38.39 -11.30
CA LEU A 195 -8.48 37.95 -11.12
C LEU A 195 -8.38 36.56 -10.48
N ARG A 196 -9.28 36.24 -9.53
CA ARG A 196 -9.40 34.92 -8.89
C ARG A 196 -9.60 33.76 -9.87
N TYR A 197 -10.18 33.99 -11.05
CA TYR A 197 -10.52 32.92 -11.99
C TYR A 197 -9.62 32.88 -13.21
N LEU A 198 -8.79 33.90 -13.46
CA LEU A 198 -7.94 33.96 -14.66
C LEU A 198 -6.95 32.79 -14.72
N THR A 199 -6.71 32.29 -15.93
CA THR A 199 -5.75 31.21 -16.19
C THR A 199 -4.33 31.74 -16.36
N GLU A 200 -3.33 30.87 -16.13
CA GLU A 200 -1.89 31.16 -16.31
C GLU A 200 -1.59 31.91 -17.62
N ARG A 201 -2.02 31.39 -18.78
CA ARG A 201 -1.81 32.04 -20.09
C ARG A 201 -2.45 33.43 -20.22
N THR A 202 -3.53 33.69 -19.48
CA THR A 202 -4.15 35.02 -19.45
C THR A 202 -3.35 35.98 -18.56
N LEU A 203 -2.81 35.46 -17.45
CA LEU A 203 -2.00 36.22 -16.50
C LEU A 203 -0.63 36.59 -17.08
N GLU A 204 -0.01 35.74 -17.90
CA GLU A 204 1.23 36.06 -18.65
C GLU A 204 1.09 37.34 -19.51
N GLN A 205 -0.12 37.62 -19.99
CA GLN A 205 -0.38 38.84 -20.77
C GLN A 205 -0.43 40.11 -19.90
N LEU A 206 -0.43 39.95 -18.58
CA LEU A 206 -0.34 41.02 -17.60
C LEU A 206 1.09 41.26 -17.10
N ASP A 207 2.11 40.56 -17.61
CA ASP A 207 3.50 40.64 -17.13
C ASP A 207 3.99 42.10 -16.93
N SER A 208 3.78 42.96 -17.93
CA SER A 208 4.17 44.38 -17.86
C SER A 208 3.49 45.19 -16.75
N ARG A 209 2.35 44.72 -16.24
CA ARG A 209 1.53 45.35 -15.18
C ARG A 209 1.49 44.53 -13.89
N PHE A 210 2.11 43.35 -13.88
CA PHE A 210 2.03 42.40 -12.78
C PHE A 210 2.49 43.02 -11.46
N GLY A 211 3.59 43.78 -11.46
CA GLY A 211 4.09 44.44 -10.25
C GLY A 211 3.09 45.41 -9.59
N VAL A 212 2.31 46.14 -10.39
CA VAL A 212 1.28 47.08 -9.88
C VAL A 212 0.08 46.31 -9.32
N ILE A 213 -0.36 45.28 -10.03
CA ILE A 213 -1.44 44.39 -9.59
C ILE A 213 -1.05 43.69 -8.29
N PHE A 214 0.14 43.11 -8.24
CA PHE A 214 0.69 42.41 -7.08
C PHE A 214 0.76 43.32 -5.85
N THR A 215 1.33 44.52 -5.98
CA THR A 215 1.40 45.51 -4.90
C THR A 215 0.00 45.91 -4.40
N SER A 216 -0.96 46.04 -5.33
CA SER A 216 -2.34 46.38 -5.00
C SER A 216 -3.05 45.24 -4.27
N VAL A 217 -2.84 43.98 -4.67
CA VAL A 217 -3.36 42.79 -3.96
C VAL A 217 -2.83 42.72 -2.53
N LEU A 218 -1.52 42.93 -2.32
CA LEU A 218 -0.91 42.98 -0.98
C LEU A 218 -1.56 44.07 -0.10
N ARG A 219 -1.83 45.25 -0.67
CA ARG A 219 -2.54 46.34 0.01
C ARG A 219 -3.96 45.91 0.40
N HIS A 220 -4.71 45.32 -0.53
CA HIS A 220 -6.09 44.89 -0.32
C HIS A 220 -6.25 43.78 0.74
N LEU A 221 -5.24 42.92 0.93
CA LEU A 221 -5.21 41.93 2.03
C LEU A 221 -5.28 42.57 3.42
N THR A 222 -4.97 43.88 3.52
CA THR A 222 -5.02 44.66 4.77
C THR A 222 -6.14 45.71 4.78
N SER A 223 -7.01 45.73 3.76
CA SER A 223 -8.11 46.70 3.65
C SER A 223 -9.04 46.65 4.86
N SER A 224 -9.53 47.80 5.33
CA SER A 224 -10.57 47.87 6.37
C SER A 224 -11.90 47.27 5.91
N ASP A 225 -12.10 47.18 4.59
CA ASP A 225 -13.29 46.62 3.96
C ASP A 225 -13.18 45.10 3.88
N LEU A 226 -14.10 44.39 4.53
CA LEU A 226 -14.03 42.94 4.70
C LEU A 226 -14.27 42.17 3.39
N ASP A 227 -15.13 42.69 2.51
CA ASP A 227 -15.46 42.06 1.23
C ASP A 227 -14.31 42.20 0.24
N THR A 228 -13.73 43.42 0.15
CA THR A 228 -12.49 43.67 -0.62
C THR A 228 -11.34 42.79 -0.13
N ARG A 229 -11.15 42.69 1.20
CA ARG A 229 -10.13 41.84 1.82
C ARG A 229 -10.34 40.36 1.47
N ALA A 230 -11.57 39.86 1.57
CA ALA A 230 -11.90 38.48 1.25
C ALA A 230 -11.76 38.18 -0.26
N ALA A 231 -12.02 39.15 -1.13
CA ALA A 231 -11.77 39.02 -2.57
C ALA A 231 -10.27 38.96 -2.87
N ALA A 232 -9.46 39.83 -2.23
CA ALA A 232 -8.00 39.83 -2.37
C ALA A 232 -7.36 38.53 -1.88
N PHE A 233 -7.86 37.98 -0.77
CA PHE A 233 -7.40 36.70 -0.25
C PHE A 233 -7.55 35.57 -1.27
N ARG A 234 -8.72 35.46 -1.90
CA ARG A 234 -8.98 34.42 -2.90
C ARG A 234 -8.26 34.67 -4.22
N ALA A 235 -8.07 35.93 -4.60
CA ALA A 235 -7.25 36.27 -5.76
C ALA A 235 -5.78 35.88 -5.55
N SER A 236 -5.25 36.06 -4.34
CA SER A 236 -3.88 35.69 -3.97
C SER A 236 -3.62 34.20 -4.19
N VAL A 237 -4.56 33.34 -3.80
CA VAL A 237 -4.45 31.88 -4.05
C VAL A 237 -4.36 31.55 -5.53
N ASN A 238 -5.12 32.25 -6.39
CA ASN A 238 -5.04 32.03 -7.83
C ASN A 238 -3.70 32.51 -8.42
N LEU A 239 -3.14 33.60 -7.89
CA LEU A 239 -1.82 34.09 -8.30
C LEU A 239 -0.72 33.09 -7.92
N VAL A 240 -0.77 32.52 -6.71
CA VAL A 240 0.16 31.47 -6.29
C VAL A 240 0.11 30.29 -7.25
N ARG A 241 -1.10 29.80 -7.55
CA ARG A 241 -1.32 28.66 -8.45
C ARG A 241 -0.91 28.90 -9.89
N SER A 242 -1.15 30.09 -10.42
CA SER A 242 -1.07 30.35 -11.86
C SER A 242 0.13 31.21 -12.29
N CYS A 243 1.00 31.61 -11.36
CA CYS A 243 2.13 32.51 -11.63
C CYS A 243 3.45 32.03 -11.01
N THR A 244 3.69 30.72 -10.97
CA THR A 244 4.83 30.08 -10.29
C THR A 244 6.22 30.58 -10.72
N HIS A 245 6.35 31.20 -11.90
CA HIS A 245 7.59 31.79 -12.41
C HIS A 245 8.03 33.08 -11.69
N TYR A 246 7.18 33.69 -10.85
CA TYR A 246 7.47 34.96 -10.19
C TYR A 246 8.06 34.75 -8.78
N SER A 247 9.33 35.14 -8.60
CA SER A 247 10.05 35.02 -7.31
C SER A 247 9.43 35.80 -6.15
N ASN A 248 8.67 36.86 -6.44
CA ASN A 248 8.13 37.76 -5.40
C ASN A 248 6.85 37.20 -4.74
N LEU A 249 6.30 36.08 -5.23
CA LEU A 249 5.04 35.53 -4.73
C LEU A 249 5.09 35.18 -3.24
N TYR A 250 6.26 34.85 -2.68
CA TYR A 250 6.42 34.50 -1.26
C TYR A 250 6.01 35.63 -0.29
N GLU A 251 5.88 36.88 -0.74
CA GLU A 251 5.36 37.97 0.09
C GLU A 251 3.84 37.87 0.37
N LEU A 252 3.09 37.10 -0.44
CA LEU A 252 1.64 36.95 -0.26
C LEU A 252 1.31 36.17 1.00
N LEU A 253 2.05 35.09 1.29
CA LEU A 253 1.72 34.19 2.40
C LEU A 253 1.78 34.89 3.77
N PRO A 254 2.85 35.62 4.15
CA PRO A 254 2.86 36.38 5.40
C PRO A 254 1.72 37.41 5.49
N ARG A 255 1.35 38.06 4.38
CA ARG A 255 0.22 39.01 4.34
C ARG A 255 -1.13 38.32 4.49
N MET A 256 -1.31 37.15 3.89
CA MET A 256 -2.50 36.32 4.06
C MET A 256 -2.64 35.86 5.51
N MET A 257 -1.57 35.36 6.13
CA MET A 257 -1.57 34.95 7.55
C MET A 257 -1.87 36.12 8.48
N SER A 258 -1.24 37.28 8.26
CA SER A 258 -1.55 38.51 9.00
C SER A 258 -3.02 38.94 8.82
N SER A 259 -3.58 38.79 7.62
CA SER A 259 -4.99 39.07 7.35
C SER A 259 -5.93 38.19 8.19
N VAL A 260 -5.62 36.89 8.31
CA VAL A 260 -6.35 35.96 9.18
C VAL A 260 -6.23 36.37 10.65
N GLU A 261 -5.03 36.67 11.14
CA GLU A 261 -4.81 37.11 12.52
C GLU A 261 -5.58 38.42 12.83
N ASN A 262 -5.66 39.35 11.88
CA ASN A 262 -6.42 40.58 12.01
C ASN A 262 -7.93 40.33 12.05
N LEU A 263 -8.45 39.39 11.25
CA LEU A 263 -9.87 38.99 11.31
C LEU A 263 -10.21 38.38 12.67
N ILE A 264 -9.33 37.53 13.20
CA ILE A 264 -9.49 36.94 14.54
C ILE A 264 -9.48 38.04 15.61
N SER A 265 -8.51 38.96 15.55
CA SER A 265 -8.38 40.04 16.53
C SER A 265 -9.55 41.04 16.47
N GLY A 266 -10.19 41.18 15.30
CA GLY A 266 -11.41 41.95 15.11
C GLY A 266 -12.72 41.22 15.47
N GLY A 267 -12.66 39.97 15.94
CA GLY A 267 -13.84 39.17 16.31
C GLY A 267 -14.62 38.59 15.11
N HIS A 268 -14.05 38.61 13.91
CA HIS A 268 -14.68 38.13 12.68
C HIS A 268 -14.39 36.63 12.42
N HIS A 269 -14.70 35.78 13.40
CA HIS A 269 -14.35 34.35 13.40
C HIS A 269 -14.83 33.57 12.16
N VAL A 270 -16.08 33.78 11.72
CA VAL A 270 -16.63 33.10 10.52
C VAL A 270 -15.84 33.44 9.25
N LEU A 271 -15.35 34.68 9.12
CA LEU A 271 -14.54 35.08 7.98
C LEU A 271 -13.12 34.52 8.08
N ALA A 272 -12.55 34.46 9.29
CA ALA A 272 -11.27 33.82 9.55
C ALA A 272 -11.31 32.33 9.20
N ALA A 273 -12.33 31.58 9.62
CA ALA A 273 -12.53 30.17 9.26
C ALA A 273 -12.63 29.98 7.73
N LYS A 274 -13.38 30.85 7.03
CA LYS A 274 -13.46 30.80 5.55
C LYS A 274 -12.11 31.09 4.87
N ALA A 275 -11.30 32.00 5.44
CA ALA A 275 -9.97 32.30 4.93
C ALA A 275 -9.01 31.11 5.14
N LEU A 276 -8.99 30.53 6.34
CA LEU A 276 -8.23 29.32 6.65
C LEU A 276 -8.62 28.14 5.76
N ARG A 277 -9.91 27.91 5.54
CA ARG A 277 -10.37 26.87 4.59
C ARG A 277 -9.87 27.10 3.16
N THR A 278 -9.68 28.35 2.76
CA THR A 278 -9.10 28.67 1.46
C THR A 278 -7.60 28.33 1.43
N LEU A 279 -6.88 28.49 2.56
CA LEU A 279 -5.50 28.03 2.72
C LEU A 279 -5.40 26.50 2.78
N VAL A 280 -6.35 25.81 3.40
CA VAL A 280 -6.46 24.34 3.37
C VAL A 280 -6.54 23.85 1.93
N GLN A 281 -7.44 24.42 1.12
CA GLN A 281 -7.52 24.08 -0.31
C GLN A 281 -6.21 24.39 -1.06
N MET A 282 -5.51 25.47 -0.69
CA MET A 282 -4.22 25.81 -1.30
C MET A 282 -3.14 24.79 -0.92
N ALA A 283 -3.13 24.28 0.31
CA ALA A 283 -2.24 23.21 0.74
C ALA A 283 -2.50 21.90 -0.02
N MET A 284 -3.77 21.62 -0.36
CA MET A 284 -4.13 20.47 -1.20
C MET A 284 -3.73 20.65 -2.67
N ASP A 285 -3.98 21.83 -3.23
CA ASP A 285 -3.79 22.08 -4.67
C ASP A 285 -2.31 22.35 -5.02
N GLU A 286 -1.59 23.11 -4.19
CA GLU A 286 -0.25 23.65 -4.47
C GLU A 286 0.67 23.59 -3.22
N PRO A 287 0.94 22.40 -2.66
CA PRO A 287 1.72 22.26 -1.43
C PRO A 287 3.15 22.82 -1.56
N GLY A 288 3.78 22.71 -2.73
CA GLY A 288 5.16 23.15 -2.96
C GLY A 288 5.42 24.63 -2.68
N TYR A 289 4.44 25.51 -2.87
CA TYR A 289 4.60 26.94 -2.53
C TYR A 289 4.70 27.17 -1.02
N LEU A 290 4.00 26.35 -0.22
CA LEU A 290 4.00 26.45 1.24
C LEU A 290 5.25 25.82 1.87
N VAL A 291 5.91 24.88 1.18
CA VAL A 291 7.15 24.22 1.64
C VAL A 291 8.29 25.22 1.84
N GLU A 292 8.40 26.24 0.99
CA GLU A 292 9.45 27.26 1.07
C GLU A 292 9.41 28.10 2.35
N GLN A 293 8.25 28.14 3.03
CA GLN A 293 8.04 28.87 4.29
C GLN A 293 7.41 27.96 5.36
N LEU A 294 7.65 26.65 5.28
CA LEU A 294 6.92 25.63 6.03
C LEU A 294 6.96 25.85 7.56
N GLN A 295 8.13 26.21 8.08
CA GLN A 295 8.30 26.49 9.51
C GLN A 295 7.47 27.71 9.96
N GLU A 296 7.41 28.77 9.15
CA GLU A 296 6.61 29.96 9.47
C GLU A 296 5.11 29.66 9.40
N VAL A 297 4.69 28.82 8.44
CA VAL A 297 3.31 28.34 8.33
C VAL A 297 2.92 27.53 9.56
N PHE A 298 3.75 26.55 9.94
CA PHE A 298 3.51 25.71 11.13
C PHE A 298 3.37 26.57 12.39
N GLU A 299 4.33 27.45 12.66
CA GLU A 299 4.31 28.30 13.86
C GLU A 299 3.12 29.28 13.87
N SER A 300 2.73 29.80 12.71
CA SER A 300 1.57 30.68 12.59
C SER A 300 0.26 29.93 12.81
N VAL A 301 0.13 28.72 12.27
CA VAL A 301 -1.03 27.84 12.49
C VAL A 301 -1.17 27.49 13.98
N VAL A 302 -0.09 27.05 14.62
CA VAL A 302 -0.09 26.72 16.05
C VAL A 302 -0.47 27.95 16.89
N ARG A 303 0.12 29.12 16.60
CA ARG A 303 -0.19 30.38 17.29
C ARG A 303 -1.65 30.80 17.13
N ILE A 304 -2.23 30.60 15.94
CA ILE A 304 -3.66 30.86 15.70
C ILE A 304 -4.50 29.90 16.55
N ALA A 305 -4.20 28.61 16.51
CA ALA A 305 -4.97 27.57 17.18
C ALA A 305 -4.91 27.65 18.73
N GLU A 306 -3.81 28.16 19.29
CA GLU A 306 -3.61 28.38 20.73
C GLU A 306 -4.43 29.55 21.31
N ARG A 307 -5.03 30.41 20.48
CA ARG A 307 -5.81 31.55 21.00
C ARG A 307 -7.06 31.07 21.75
N ASP A 308 -7.29 31.63 22.93
CA ASP A 308 -8.49 31.31 23.74
C ASP A 308 -9.79 31.86 23.11
N ASN A 309 -9.71 33.00 22.44
CA ASN A 309 -10.86 33.72 21.88
C ASN A 309 -11.22 33.29 20.45
N ILE A 310 -10.99 32.04 20.05
CA ILE A 310 -11.48 31.52 18.76
C ILE A 310 -12.40 30.33 18.96
N ASP A 311 -13.38 30.21 18.06
CA ASP A 311 -14.32 29.10 18.01
C ASP A 311 -13.65 27.81 17.53
N GLU A 312 -14.34 26.70 17.76
CA GLU A 312 -13.87 25.35 17.41
C GLU A 312 -13.57 25.22 15.92
N GLU A 313 -14.43 25.73 15.04
CA GLU A 313 -14.29 25.58 13.58
C GLU A 313 -13.04 26.31 13.08
N THR A 314 -12.82 27.57 13.49
CA THR A 314 -11.60 28.31 13.14
C THR A 314 -10.34 27.58 13.60
N ARG A 315 -10.35 27.00 14.81
CA ARG A 315 -9.20 26.27 15.37
C ARG A 315 -8.91 24.98 14.58
N ALA A 316 -9.94 24.25 14.21
CA ALA A 316 -9.82 23.03 13.41
C ALA A 316 -9.31 23.34 11.98
N GLU A 317 -9.83 24.38 11.32
CA GLU A 317 -9.37 24.78 9.98
C GLU A 317 -7.91 25.23 9.97
N ALA A 318 -7.43 25.86 11.05
CA ALA A 318 -6.01 26.21 11.16
C ALA A 318 -5.14 24.96 11.16
N VAL A 319 -5.41 24.02 12.07
CA VAL A 319 -4.62 22.77 12.20
C VAL A 319 -4.78 21.85 10.99
N GLN A 320 -5.92 21.89 10.30
CA GLN A 320 -6.14 21.14 9.06
C GLN A 320 -5.09 21.48 7.98
N ILE A 321 -4.57 22.71 7.95
CA ILE A 321 -3.50 23.09 7.00
C ILE A 321 -2.28 22.20 7.17
N ILE A 322 -1.87 21.91 8.42
CA ILE A 322 -0.74 21.02 8.71
C ILE A 322 -1.03 19.61 8.19
N ARG A 323 -2.28 19.13 8.33
CA ARG A 323 -2.67 17.79 7.87
C ARG A 323 -2.65 17.66 6.35
N GLU A 324 -3.20 18.65 5.63
CA GLU A 324 -3.13 18.65 4.17
C GLU A 324 -1.69 18.78 3.65
N LEU A 325 -0.83 19.50 4.36
CA LEU A 325 0.59 19.58 4.03
C LEU A 325 1.33 18.26 4.25
N GLU A 326 0.95 17.44 5.23
CA GLU A 326 1.50 16.08 5.35
C GLU A 326 1.07 15.19 4.18
N ASP A 327 -0.13 15.38 3.63
CA ASP A 327 -0.62 14.60 2.49
C ASP A 327 -0.03 15.09 1.15
N GLY A 328 0.19 16.40 1.00
CA GLY A 328 0.71 17.03 -0.22
C GLY A 328 2.24 17.23 -0.28
N ALA A 329 2.90 17.34 0.87
CA ALA A 329 4.34 17.57 1.05
C ALA A 329 4.91 16.73 2.21
N GLY A 330 4.57 15.43 2.20
CA GLY A 330 4.91 14.48 3.27
C GLY A 330 6.38 14.50 3.71
N PRO A 331 7.37 14.43 2.80
CA PRO A 331 8.78 14.42 3.18
C PRO A 331 9.22 15.70 3.93
N ASP A 332 8.85 16.88 3.42
CA ASP A 332 9.21 18.16 4.03
C ASP A 332 8.53 18.36 5.39
N MET A 333 7.25 17.98 5.49
CA MET A 333 6.52 18.02 6.75
C MET A 333 7.07 17.02 7.77
N GLN A 334 7.47 15.82 7.33
CA GLN A 334 8.10 14.85 8.22
C GLN A 334 9.41 15.39 8.78
N LYS A 335 10.28 15.93 7.92
CA LYS A 335 11.53 16.56 8.34
C LYS A 335 11.30 17.71 9.32
N LEU A 336 10.34 18.60 9.03
CA LEU A 336 9.98 19.67 9.96
C LEU A 336 9.52 19.11 11.31
N MET A 337 8.66 18.09 11.29
CA MET A 337 8.10 17.49 12.50
C MET A 337 9.19 16.82 13.34
N GLU A 338 10.21 16.21 12.73
CA GLU A 338 11.39 15.66 13.39
C GLU A 338 12.30 16.75 13.99
N ASP A 339 12.47 17.87 13.27
CA ASP A 339 13.32 19.00 13.64
C ASP A 339 12.68 19.98 14.64
N LEU A 340 11.43 19.76 15.07
CA LEU A 340 10.74 20.66 15.98
C LEU A 340 11.52 20.87 17.29
N SER A 341 11.58 22.13 17.71
CA SER A 341 12.16 22.51 19.01
C SER A 341 11.38 21.86 20.17
N GLY A 342 12.04 21.65 21.31
CA GLY A 342 11.36 21.12 22.51
C GLY A 342 10.15 21.94 22.95
N GLU A 343 10.22 23.27 22.79
CA GLU A 343 9.13 24.19 23.10
C GLU A 343 7.97 24.05 22.10
N SER A 344 8.27 23.96 20.80
CA SER A 344 7.26 23.77 19.75
C SER A 344 6.54 22.42 19.92
N ILE A 345 7.27 21.35 20.26
CA ILE A 345 6.69 20.03 20.57
C ILE A 345 5.75 20.14 21.78
N GLU A 346 6.18 20.78 22.87
CA GLU A 346 5.35 20.91 24.07
C GLU A 346 4.05 21.68 23.77
N ARG A 347 4.17 22.82 23.08
CA ARG A 347 3.01 23.62 22.64
C ARG A 347 2.05 22.80 21.79
N PHE A 348 2.57 22.10 20.78
CA PHE A 348 1.74 21.34 19.86
C PHE A 348 1.07 20.12 20.52
N VAL A 349 1.80 19.36 21.34
CA VAL A 349 1.22 18.25 22.13
C VAL A 349 0.12 18.75 23.07
N ARG A 350 0.34 19.87 23.78
CA ARG A 350 -0.69 20.48 24.65
C ARG A 350 -1.92 20.89 23.85
N LEU A 351 -1.73 21.51 22.69
CA LEU A 351 -2.81 21.91 21.80
C LEU A 351 -3.63 20.69 21.33
N MET A 352 -2.97 19.63 20.85
CA MET A 352 -3.66 18.41 20.41
C MET A 352 -4.35 17.69 21.56
N ALA A 353 -3.77 17.70 22.76
CA ALA A 353 -4.44 17.19 23.95
C ALA A 353 -5.68 18.02 24.34
N ASN A 354 -5.69 19.35 24.09
CA ASN A 354 -6.88 20.19 24.28
C ASN A 354 -7.98 19.87 23.27
N PHE A 355 -7.62 19.44 22.05
CA PHE A 355 -8.61 19.06 21.04
C PHE A 355 -9.47 17.86 21.49
N LEU A 356 -8.93 16.98 22.34
CA LEU A 356 -9.68 15.87 22.94
C LEU A 356 -10.73 16.31 23.96
N GLU A 357 -10.73 17.57 24.41
CA GLU A 357 -11.73 18.12 25.33
C GLU A 357 -13.06 18.44 24.64
N TYR A 358 -13.09 18.53 23.30
CA TYR A 358 -14.30 18.83 22.51
C TYR A 358 -15.32 17.69 22.46
N VAL A 359 -15.08 16.61 23.22
CA VAL A 359 -16.03 15.51 23.38
C VAL A 359 -17.38 16.01 23.89
N GLU A 360 -18.42 15.72 23.11
CA GLU A 360 -19.79 16.05 23.48
C GLU A 360 -20.41 14.93 24.30
N ASP A 361 -21.35 15.28 25.19
CA ASP A 361 -22.12 14.29 25.94
C ASP A 361 -23.35 13.85 25.14
N ASP A 362 -23.10 13.25 23.98
CA ASP A 362 -24.15 12.75 23.10
C ASP A 362 -24.98 11.65 23.81
N PRO A 363 -26.32 11.84 23.97
CA PRO A 363 -27.23 10.82 24.49
C PRO A 363 -27.17 9.47 23.74
N TYR A 364 -26.80 9.46 22.46
CA TYR A 364 -26.69 8.23 21.67
C TYR A 364 -25.56 7.32 22.15
N TRP A 365 -24.48 7.86 22.71
CA TRP A 365 -23.35 7.09 23.23
C TRP A 365 -23.77 6.13 24.36
N TYR A 366 -24.79 6.50 25.13
CA TYR A 366 -25.34 5.66 26.20
C TYR A 366 -26.22 4.52 25.69
N ARG A 367 -26.60 4.53 24.41
CA ARG A 367 -27.34 3.44 23.78
C ARG A 367 -26.36 2.35 23.38
N ILE A 368 -26.72 1.11 23.66
CA ILE A 368 -25.83 -0.01 23.37
C ILE A 368 -25.60 -0.23 21.87
N ASP A 369 -26.56 0.20 21.04
CA ASP A 369 -26.48 0.13 19.58
C ASP A 369 -25.33 1.00 19.02
N HIS A 370 -24.93 2.05 19.74
CA HIS A 370 -23.82 2.94 19.37
C HIS A 370 -22.44 2.25 19.46
N VAL A 371 -22.31 1.22 20.31
CA VAL A 371 -21.06 0.47 20.47
C VAL A 371 -20.78 -0.43 19.26
N VAL A 372 -21.82 -0.82 18.51
CA VAL A 372 -21.70 -1.63 17.28
C VAL A 372 -21.20 -0.78 16.10
N THR A 373 -21.63 0.48 16.02
CA THR A 373 -21.31 1.39 14.92
C THR A 373 -19.88 1.94 14.95
N GLN A 374 -19.22 2.02 16.13
CA GLN A 374 -17.82 2.46 16.21
C GLN A 374 -16.82 1.51 15.52
N ASN A 375 -17.20 0.25 15.26
CA ASN A 375 -16.35 -0.70 14.54
C ASN A 375 -16.56 -0.70 13.01
N ASN A 376 -17.64 -0.07 12.50
CA ASN A 376 -18.02 -0.19 11.08
C ASN A 376 -18.34 1.15 10.37
N THR A 377 -18.49 2.27 11.09
CA THR A 377 -18.74 3.58 10.47
C THR A 377 -18.15 4.70 11.31
N ASN A 378 -17.31 5.54 10.68
CA ASN A 378 -16.96 6.89 11.13
C ASN A 378 -18.22 7.76 11.28
N MET A 379 -19.05 7.49 12.28
CA MET A 379 -20.12 8.40 12.68
C MET A 379 -19.47 9.57 13.42
N GLU A 380 -19.12 10.59 12.63
CA GLU A 380 -18.78 11.98 12.98
C GLU A 380 -18.21 12.17 14.40
N GLU A 381 -17.10 11.51 14.72
CA GLU A 381 -16.21 12.11 15.72
C GLU A 381 -15.84 13.49 15.18
N LYS A 382 -16.05 14.51 16.02
CA LYS A 382 -15.78 15.90 15.64
C LYS A 382 -14.40 15.99 15.02
N ARG A 383 -14.28 16.69 13.89
CA ARG A 383 -13.01 16.91 13.17
C ARG A 383 -11.88 17.34 14.09
N THR A 384 -12.19 18.17 15.09
CA THR A 384 -11.27 18.60 16.13
C THR A 384 -10.67 17.42 16.90
N ILE A 385 -11.50 16.49 17.36
CA ILE A 385 -11.03 15.30 18.09
C ILE A 385 -10.15 14.44 17.17
N LEU A 386 -10.58 14.22 15.93
CA LEU A 386 -9.84 13.43 14.94
C LEU A 386 -8.44 14.02 14.66
N LEU A 387 -8.33 15.34 14.49
CA LEU A 387 -7.04 16.02 14.34
C LEU A 387 -6.17 15.87 15.59
N GLY A 388 -6.77 16.01 16.77
CA GLY A 388 -6.07 15.86 18.05
C GLY A 388 -5.52 14.45 18.25
N THR A 389 -6.31 13.42 17.96
CA THR A 389 -5.86 12.02 18.04
C THR A 389 -4.78 11.73 17.01
N TYR A 390 -4.97 12.18 15.77
CA TYR A 390 -4.05 11.94 14.67
C TYR A 390 -2.65 12.51 14.97
N PHE A 391 -2.55 13.79 15.35
CA PHE A 391 -1.26 14.41 15.59
C PHE A 391 -0.60 13.95 16.89
N LEU A 392 -1.36 13.62 17.93
CA LEU A 392 -0.79 13.00 19.13
C LEU A 392 -0.15 11.65 18.81
N ASP A 393 -0.86 10.82 18.04
CA ASP A 393 -0.35 9.52 17.59
C ASP A 393 0.91 9.70 16.72
N ARG A 394 0.85 10.56 15.70
CA ARG A 394 2.00 10.87 14.83
C ARG A 394 3.22 11.34 15.61
N LEU A 395 3.06 12.31 16.53
CA LEU A 395 4.16 12.80 17.38
C LEU A 395 4.70 11.72 18.32
N SER A 396 3.85 10.77 18.73
CA SER A 396 4.25 9.68 19.62
C SER A 396 5.32 8.79 18.98
N PHE A 397 5.23 8.51 17.68
CA PHE A 397 6.24 7.74 16.95
C PHE A 397 7.54 8.52 16.71
N ILE A 398 7.46 9.85 16.56
CA ILE A 398 8.62 10.71 16.23
C ILE A 398 9.42 11.07 17.49
N HIS A 399 8.76 11.60 18.52
CA HIS A 399 9.42 12.22 19.68
C HIS A 399 9.36 11.41 20.96
N LYS A 400 8.64 10.28 20.93
CA LYS A 400 8.56 9.24 21.97
C LYS A 400 8.66 9.77 23.40
N ARG A 401 9.83 9.65 24.04
CA ARG A 401 10.09 10.07 25.44
C ARG A 401 9.58 11.46 25.80
N LYS A 402 9.74 12.47 24.92
CA LYS A 402 9.25 13.82 25.18
C LYS A 402 7.72 13.84 25.26
N VAL A 403 7.06 13.20 24.30
CA VAL A 403 5.60 13.13 24.20
C VAL A 403 5.00 12.41 25.40
N VAL A 404 5.52 11.23 25.77
CA VAL A 404 5.06 10.50 26.97
C VAL A 404 5.17 11.38 28.20
N THR A 405 6.30 12.05 28.38
CA THR A 405 6.54 12.89 29.55
C THR A 405 5.50 14.01 29.64
N ILE A 406 5.27 14.73 28.54
CA ILE A 406 4.28 15.81 28.47
C ILE A 406 2.86 15.29 28.72
N VAL A 407 2.47 14.21 28.04
CA VAL A 407 1.11 13.64 28.12
C VAL A 407 0.82 13.10 29.53
N VAL A 408 1.77 12.43 30.18
CA VAL A 408 1.60 11.93 31.55
C VAL A 408 1.47 13.09 32.54
N ILE A 409 2.23 14.17 32.38
CA ILE A 409 2.09 15.39 33.19
C ILE A 409 0.69 15.98 33.01
N LEU A 410 0.26 16.17 31.76
CA LEU A 410 -1.07 16.69 31.43
C LEU A 410 -2.20 15.82 31.98
N ALA A 411 -2.09 14.50 31.86
CA ALA A 411 -3.08 13.57 32.40
C ALA A 411 -3.21 13.71 33.92
N ARG A 412 -2.08 13.87 34.64
CA ARG A 412 -2.08 14.09 36.10
C ARG A 412 -2.68 15.43 36.51
N GLU A 413 -2.41 16.49 35.75
CA GLU A 413 -3.01 17.81 35.96
C GLU A 413 -4.53 17.74 35.77
N ARG A 414 -4.96 17.13 34.66
CA ARG A 414 -6.37 17.00 34.29
C ARG A 414 -7.15 16.04 35.16
N PHE A 415 -6.52 15.01 35.73
CA PHE A 415 -7.16 14.04 36.63
C PHE A 415 -7.90 14.71 37.80
N LYS A 416 -7.41 15.86 38.28
CA LYS A 416 -8.01 16.63 39.39
C LYS A 416 -9.05 17.66 38.95
N ALA A 417 -9.31 17.79 37.65
CA ALA A 417 -10.26 18.77 37.12
C ALA A 417 -11.71 18.42 37.50
N GLN A 418 -12.52 19.44 37.78
CA GLN A 418 -13.95 19.28 38.05
C GLN A 418 -14.71 18.86 36.78
N GLU A 419 -14.27 19.38 35.63
CA GLU A 419 -14.86 19.08 34.33
C GLU A 419 -14.48 17.67 33.86
N TRP A 420 -15.49 16.83 33.63
CA TRP A 420 -15.28 15.46 33.17
C TRP A 420 -14.57 15.38 31.81
N ARG A 421 -14.78 16.38 30.93
CA ARG A 421 -14.14 16.48 29.61
C ARG A 421 -12.61 16.55 29.71
N LYS A 422 -12.09 17.28 30.70
CA LYS A 422 -10.65 17.36 30.97
C LYS A 422 -10.11 16.02 31.46
N ARG A 423 -10.80 15.39 32.42
CA ARG A 423 -10.42 14.05 32.92
C ARG A 423 -10.42 13.01 31.79
N HIS A 424 -11.45 13.03 30.95
CA HIS A 424 -11.55 12.21 29.74
C HIS A 424 -10.39 12.48 28.77
N ALA A 425 -10.16 13.74 28.38
CA ALA A 425 -9.11 14.10 27.44
C ALA A 425 -7.70 13.69 27.92
N GLY A 426 -7.43 13.86 29.22
CA GLY A 426 -6.15 13.45 29.81
C GLY A 426 -5.89 11.95 29.74
N ILE A 427 -6.90 11.13 30.09
CA ILE A 427 -6.74 9.66 30.04
C ILE A 427 -6.78 9.14 28.59
N THR A 428 -7.59 9.73 27.71
CA THR A 428 -7.63 9.36 26.28
C THR A 428 -6.31 9.67 25.58
N ALA A 429 -5.64 10.78 25.90
CA ALA A 429 -4.32 11.09 25.34
C ALA A 429 -3.29 9.99 25.63
N ILE A 430 -3.34 9.35 26.81
CA ILE A 430 -2.47 8.21 27.14
C ILE A 430 -2.76 7.01 26.23
N ALA A 431 -4.04 6.72 25.96
CA ALA A 431 -4.42 5.64 25.05
C ALA A 431 -4.01 5.91 23.59
N VAL A 432 -3.95 7.17 23.17
CA VAL A 432 -3.55 7.54 21.80
C VAL A 432 -2.05 7.33 21.60
N ILE A 433 -1.21 7.68 22.58
CA ILE A 433 0.25 7.59 22.44
C ILE A 433 0.82 6.21 22.79
N SER A 434 0.00 5.24 23.20
CA SER A 434 0.49 3.98 23.77
C SER A 434 1.24 3.11 22.76
N GLU A 435 0.85 3.15 21.49
CA GLU A 435 1.50 2.40 20.41
C GLU A 435 2.88 2.99 20.08
N GLY A 436 2.94 4.27 19.69
CA GLY A 436 4.20 4.90 19.29
C GLY A 436 5.22 5.09 20.42
N CYS A 437 4.78 5.05 21.69
CA CYS A 437 5.63 5.17 22.87
C CYS A 437 5.63 3.91 23.77
N SER A 438 5.43 2.74 23.19
CA SER A 438 5.29 1.46 23.92
C SER A 438 6.47 1.13 24.83
N GLU A 439 7.70 1.52 24.49
CA GLU A 439 8.89 1.31 25.34
C GLU A 439 8.99 2.35 26.48
N GLU A 440 8.82 3.63 26.17
CA GLU A 440 9.03 4.73 27.14
C GLU A 440 7.91 4.84 28.17
N ILE A 441 6.69 4.42 27.83
CA ILE A 441 5.56 4.46 28.75
C ILE A 441 5.75 3.48 29.93
N ILE A 442 6.63 2.48 29.79
CA ILE A 442 6.98 1.51 30.85
C ILE A 442 7.54 2.25 32.08
N ASP A 443 8.37 3.28 31.88
CA ASP A 443 8.94 4.09 32.97
C ASP A 443 7.87 4.80 33.81
N TYR A 444 6.72 5.07 33.21
CA TYR A 444 5.59 5.78 33.81
C TYR A 444 4.43 4.85 34.19
N LEU A 445 4.57 3.54 33.95
CA LEU A 445 3.46 2.59 34.05
C LEU A 445 2.80 2.60 35.43
N ASP A 446 3.57 2.74 36.51
CA ASP A 446 3.04 2.78 37.87
C ASP A 446 2.12 3.99 38.11
N GLN A 447 2.45 5.13 37.50
CA GLN A 447 1.64 6.35 37.55
C GLN A 447 0.40 6.20 36.67
N VAL A 448 0.57 5.71 35.44
CA VAL A 448 -0.52 5.51 34.47
C VAL A 448 -1.56 4.53 35.02
N MET A 449 -1.10 3.41 35.59
CA MET A 449 -1.97 2.39 36.17
C MET A 449 -2.73 2.88 37.39
N ALA A 450 -2.09 3.68 38.26
CA ALA A 450 -2.79 4.30 39.38
C ALA A 450 -3.92 5.22 38.91
N LEU A 451 -3.65 6.09 37.93
CA LEU A 451 -4.65 6.99 37.35
C LEU A 451 -5.80 6.22 36.69
N ALA A 452 -5.49 5.26 35.83
CA ALA A 452 -6.50 4.50 35.08
C ALA A 452 -7.43 3.72 36.02
N LEU A 453 -6.88 3.01 37.02
CA LEU A 453 -7.67 2.22 37.96
C LEU A 453 -8.54 3.09 38.89
N ASP A 454 -8.07 4.27 39.28
CA ASP A 454 -8.88 5.22 40.05
C ASP A 454 -10.07 5.75 39.21
N LEU A 455 -9.84 6.05 37.93
CA LEU A 455 -10.87 6.55 37.02
C LEU A 455 -11.94 5.50 36.66
N PHE A 456 -11.75 4.21 36.96
CA PHE A 456 -12.81 3.20 36.82
C PHE A 456 -14.03 3.52 37.71
N ARG A 457 -13.82 4.32 38.76
CA ARG A 457 -14.83 4.76 39.73
C ARG A 457 -15.25 6.22 39.53
N ASP A 458 -14.87 6.86 38.42
CA ASP A 458 -15.27 8.23 38.12
C ASP A 458 -16.81 8.35 38.06
N PHE A 459 -17.33 9.51 38.44
CA PHE A 459 -18.77 9.78 38.38
C PHE A 459 -19.31 9.76 36.95
N HIS A 460 -18.49 10.12 35.95
CA HIS A 460 -18.92 10.24 34.57
C HIS A 460 -18.65 8.95 33.76
N PRO A 461 -19.67 8.32 33.16
CA PRO A 461 -19.50 7.05 32.41
C PRO A 461 -18.48 7.12 31.28
N ARG A 462 -18.42 8.24 30.53
CA ARG A 462 -17.40 8.43 29.47
C ARG A 462 -15.96 8.46 30.00
N VAL A 463 -15.73 8.93 31.23
CA VAL A 463 -14.39 8.93 31.84
C VAL A 463 -14.01 7.51 32.24
N ARG A 464 -14.96 6.75 32.82
CA ARG A 464 -14.77 5.32 33.11
C ARG A 464 -14.45 4.53 31.83
N ALA A 465 -15.18 4.80 30.75
CA ALA A 465 -14.96 4.22 29.43
C ALA A 465 -13.55 4.48 28.88
N ALA A 466 -13.09 5.74 28.93
CA ALA A 466 -11.76 6.12 28.48
C ALA A 466 -10.65 5.45 29.31
N ALA A 467 -10.84 5.32 30.62
CA ALA A 467 -9.91 4.60 31.48
C ALA A 467 -9.85 3.09 31.15
N ILE A 468 -11.00 2.45 30.86
CA ILE A 468 -11.05 1.07 30.38
C ILE A 468 -10.31 0.93 29.04
N ASN A 469 -10.48 1.92 28.14
CA ASN A 469 -9.81 1.94 26.85
C ASN A 469 -8.29 2.02 26.98
N VAL A 470 -7.75 2.80 27.93
CA VAL A 470 -6.29 2.81 28.20
C VAL A 470 -5.80 1.42 28.58
N ILE A 471 -6.50 0.70 29.45
CA ILE A 471 -6.09 -0.69 29.80
C ILE A 471 -6.13 -1.60 28.57
N ARG A 472 -7.13 -1.41 27.70
CA ARG A 472 -7.26 -2.16 26.46
C ARG A 472 -6.09 -1.90 25.50
N THR A 473 -5.72 -0.63 25.26
CA THR A 473 -4.65 -0.26 24.32
C THR A 473 -3.30 -0.66 24.89
N LEU A 474 -3.01 -0.35 26.16
CA LEU A 474 -1.76 -0.77 26.80
C LEU A 474 -1.59 -2.29 26.79
N GLY A 475 -2.67 -3.06 26.95
CA GLY A 475 -2.63 -4.53 26.88
C GLY A 475 -2.37 -5.10 25.47
N LEU A 476 -2.53 -4.30 24.41
CA LEU A 476 -2.22 -4.66 23.02
C LEU A 476 -0.83 -4.16 22.61
N ASP A 477 -0.50 -2.93 22.98
CA ASP A 477 0.60 -2.16 22.40
C ASP A 477 1.93 -2.39 23.12
N LEU A 478 1.89 -2.59 24.45
CA LEU A 478 3.09 -2.98 25.20
C LEU A 478 3.38 -4.45 24.94
N GLY A 479 4.17 -4.71 23.90
CA GLY A 479 4.67 -6.05 23.56
C GLY A 479 5.34 -6.73 24.76
N GLY A 480 5.11 -8.04 24.89
CA GLY A 480 5.53 -8.82 26.05
C GLY A 480 4.49 -8.81 27.19
N SER A 481 4.61 -9.76 28.11
CA SER A 481 3.69 -9.96 29.24
C SER A 481 3.82 -8.90 30.35
N THR A 482 4.42 -7.74 30.09
CA THR A 482 4.85 -6.76 31.11
C THR A 482 3.70 -6.24 31.99
N ILE A 483 2.62 -5.75 31.38
CA ILE A 483 1.46 -5.24 32.13
C ILE A 483 0.69 -6.41 32.77
N GLN A 484 0.63 -7.55 32.09
CA GLN A 484 -0.03 -8.76 32.57
C GLN A 484 0.69 -9.32 33.81
N GLU A 485 2.01 -9.44 33.79
CA GLU A 485 2.84 -9.91 34.90
C GLU A 485 2.71 -9.00 36.12
N LYS A 486 2.83 -7.68 35.93
CA LYS A 486 2.90 -6.74 37.06
C LYS A 486 1.53 -6.35 37.63
N TYR A 487 0.47 -6.37 36.83
CA TYR A 487 -0.82 -5.77 37.19
C TYR A 487 -2.05 -6.68 37.04
N HIS A 488 -1.90 -7.96 36.68
CA HIS A 488 -3.04 -8.90 36.59
C HIS A 488 -3.89 -8.94 37.86
N ASP A 489 -3.25 -8.87 39.04
CA ASP A 489 -3.89 -8.92 40.36
C ASP A 489 -4.85 -7.76 40.64
N LYS A 490 -4.62 -6.60 40.00
CA LYS A 490 -5.46 -5.40 40.11
C LYS A 490 -6.41 -5.26 38.93
N ILE A 491 -5.94 -5.51 37.71
CA ILE A 491 -6.71 -5.31 36.47
C ILE A 491 -7.82 -6.34 36.34
N LEU A 492 -7.53 -7.64 36.53
CA LEU A 492 -8.53 -8.70 36.32
C LEU A 492 -9.73 -8.55 37.26
N PRO A 493 -9.57 -8.27 38.58
CA PRO A 493 -10.71 -8.01 39.44
C PRO A 493 -11.46 -6.72 39.08
N ALA A 494 -10.75 -5.66 38.70
CA ALA A 494 -11.35 -4.38 38.34
C ALA A 494 -12.22 -4.51 37.09
N LEU A 495 -11.68 -5.07 36.00
CA LEU A 495 -12.45 -5.35 34.78
C LEU A 495 -13.56 -6.37 35.04
N GLY A 496 -13.30 -7.42 35.83
CA GLY A 496 -14.32 -8.41 36.20
C GLY A 496 -15.50 -7.82 36.97
N SER A 497 -15.30 -6.71 37.71
CA SER A 497 -16.38 -5.97 38.37
C SER A 497 -17.25 -5.19 37.37
N LEU A 498 -16.61 -4.54 36.39
CA LEU A 498 -17.30 -3.74 35.36
C LEU A 498 -18.06 -4.61 34.37
N VAL A 499 -17.49 -5.75 33.97
CA VAL A 499 -18.18 -6.73 33.11
C VAL A 499 -19.45 -7.25 33.79
N GLY A 500 -19.46 -7.38 35.12
CA GLY A 500 -20.63 -7.78 35.91
C GLY A 500 -21.65 -6.67 36.18
N ASP A 501 -21.37 -5.41 35.82
CA ASP A 501 -22.23 -4.26 36.13
C ASP A 501 -23.39 -4.13 35.14
N SER A 502 -24.50 -4.81 35.42
CA SER A 502 -25.69 -4.83 34.56
C SER A 502 -26.40 -3.47 34.42
N LEU A 503 -26.02 -2.47 35.22
CA LEU A 503 -26.63 -1.13 35.18
C LEU A 503 -26.13 -0.29 33.99
N SER A 504 -24.99 -0.65 33.39
CA SER A 504 -24.37 0.12 32.30
C SER A 504 -23.85 -0.77 31.17
N PRO A 505 -24.72 -1.20 30.24
CA PRO A 505 -24.36 -2.12 29.16
C PRO A 505 -23.18 -1.65 28.28
N THR A 506 -23.07 -0.34 28.01
CA THR A 506 -21.93 0.25 27.27
C THR A 506 -20.59 -0.01 27.97
N LEU A 507 -20.53 0.17 29.28
CA LEU A 507 -19.34 -0.10 30.08
C LEU A 507 -19.05 -1.60 30.19
N GLN A 508 -20.07 -2.46 30.23
CA GLN A 508 -19.88 -3.91 30.19
C GLN A 508 -19.18 -4.35 28.91
N VAL A 509 -19.62 -3.82 27.76
CA VAL A 509 -19.02 -4.13 26.45
C VAL A 509 -17.56 -3.65 26.40
N GLN A 510 -17.30 -2.41 26.79
CA GLN A 510 -15.93 -1.88 26.81
C GLN A 510 -15.01 -2.64 27.76
N ALA A 511 -15.51 -3.03 28.94
CA ALA A 511 -14.75 -3.84 29.88
C ALA A 511 -14.49 -5.24 29.32
N ALA A 512 -15.45 -5.84 28.59
CA ALA A 512 -15.27 -7.13 27.91
C ALA A 512 -14.24 -7.03 26.78
N MET A 513 -14.24 -5.94 26.00
CA MET A 513 -13.21 -5.67 24.98
C MET A 513 -11.82 -5.55 25.60
N ALA A 514 -11.68 -4.77 26.68
CA ALA A 514 -10.43 -4.68 27.44
C ALA A 514 -10.00 -6.05 27.99
N PHE A 515 -10.97 -6.87 28.42
CA PHE A 515 -10.73 -8.25 28.87
C PHE A 515 -10.11 -9.12 27.77
N VAL A 516 -10.68 -9.08 26.56
CA VAL A 516 -10.18 -9.82 25.39
C VAL A 516 -8.74 -9.40 25.07
N SER A 517 -8.48 -8.10 24.98
CA SER A 517 -7.15 -7.57 24.69
C SER A 517 -6.12 -8.00 25.74
N PHE A 518 -6.42 -7.77 27.02
CA PHE A 518 -5.51 -8.06 28.12
C PHE A 518 -5.19 -9.56 28.25
N CYS A 519 -6.20 -10.43 28.06
CA CYS A 519 -6.04 -11.87 28.18
C CYS A 519 -5.14 -12.48 27.10
N LYS A 520 -5.05 -11.88 25.90
CA LYS A 520 -4.19 -12.41 24.82
C LYS A 520 -2.71 -12.50 25.21
N GLY A 521 -2.23 -11.59 26.07
CA GLY A 521 -0.86 -11.58 26.59
C GLY A 521 -0.70 -12.18 28.00
N CYS A 522 -1.75 -12.80 28.57
CA CYS A 522 -1.68 -13.38 29.91
C CYS A 522 -1.22 -14.85 29.88
N GLU A 523 -0.18 -15.16 30.66
CA GLU A 523 0.20 -16.54 30.95
C GLU A 523 -0.86 -17.29 31.78
N PRO A 524 -1.01 -18.62 31.61
CA PRO A 524 -1.99 -19.43 32.35
C PRO A 524 -1.85 -19.33 33.88
N ASP A 525 -0.65 -19.13 34.39
CA ASP A 525 -0.35 -18.98 35.83
C ASP A 525 -0.96 -17.71 36.43
N HIS A 526 -0.95 -16.59 35.71
CA HIS A 526 -1.52 -15.34 36.19
C HIS A 526 -3.05 -15.34 36.18
N LEU A 527 -3.67 -16.10 35.28
CA LEU A 527 -5.14 -16.21 35.17
C LEU A 527 -5.76 -17.19 36.15
N GLU A 528 -5.03 -18.25 36.55
CA GLU A 528 -5.55 -19.35 37.38
C GLU A 528 -6.28 -18.88 38.67
N PRO A 529 -5.74 -17.92 39.46
CA PRO A 529 -6.38 -17.50 40.71
C PRO A 529 -7.75 -16.83 40.52
N PHE A 530 -7.98 -16.25 39.34
CA PHE A 530 -9.19 -15.47 39.03
C PHE A 530 -10.19 -16.27 38.18
N LEU A 531 -9.75 -17.38 37.57
CA LEU A 531 -10.45 -18.09 36.52
C LEU A 531 -11.88 -18.47 36.89
N GLU A 532 -12.10 -19.08 38.06
CA GLU A 532 -13.43 -19.50 38.51
C GLU A 532 -14.39 -18.32 38.68
N GLY A 533 -13.92 -17.23 39.28
CA GLY A 533 -14.72 -16.03 39.50
C GLY A 533 -15.07 -15.31 38.21
N LEU A 534 -14.09 -15.22 37.29
CA LEU A 534 -14.25 -14.57 35.99
C LEU A 534 -15.20 -15.35 35.08
N VAL A 535 -15.02 -16.67 34.97
CA VAL A 535 -15.89 -17.51 34.13
C VAL A 535 -17.33 -17.46 34.61
N LYS A 536 -17.59 -17.52 35.93
CA LYS A 536 -18.94 -17.38 36.47
C LYS A 536 -19.60 -16.05 36.07
N ARG A 537 -18.86 -14.94 36.10
CA ARG A 537 -19.36 -13.63 35.68
C ARG A 537 -19.59 -13.56 34.17
N LEU A 538 -18.64 -14.04 33.36
CA LEU A 538 -18.75 -14.04 31.91
C LEU A 538 -19.90 -14.91 31.40
N LEU A 539 -20.19 -16.03 32.08
CA LEU A 539 -21.36 -16.86 31.77
C LEU A 539 -22.68 -16.11 31.99
N ILE A 540 -22.77 -15.27 33.03
CA ILE A 540 -23.94 -14.38 33.25
C ILE A 540 -24.04 -13.35 32.12
N VAL A 541 -22.92 -12.76 31.71
CA VAL A 541 -22.87 -11.80 30.59
C VAL A 541 -23.30 -12.42 29.26
N CYS A 542 -22.91 -13.68 29.00
CA CYS A 542 -23.35 -14.45 27.83
C CYS A 542 -24.87 -14.69 27.80
N GLN A 543 -25.57 -14.53 28.94
CA GLN A 543 -27.02 -14.66 29.08
C GLN A 543 -27.75 -13.30 29.10
N SER A 544 -27.05 -12.19 28.84
CA SER A 544 -27.63 -10.84 28.84
C SER A 544 -28.80 -10.72 27.86
N GLN A 545 -29.77 -9.84 28.11
CA GLN A 545 -30.84 -9.58 27.14
C GLN A 545 -30.38 -8.72 25.95
N HIS A 546 -29.24 -8.03 26.08
CA HIS A 546 -28.68 -7.21 25.02
C HIS A 546 -27.72 -8.03 24.16
N GLN A 547 -28.04 -8.16 22.88
CA GLN A 547 -27.24 -8.93 21.91
C GLN A 547 -25.75 -8.53 21.91
N VAL A 548 -25.44 -7.23 21.88
CA VAL A 548 -24.05 -6.72 21.86
C VAL A 548 -23.26 -7.14 23.10
N VAL A 549 -23.90 -7.16 24.28
CA VAL A 549 -23.28 -7.65 25.53
C VAL A 549 -23.00 -9.14 25.44
N GLN A 550 -23.95 -9.92 24.89
CA GLN A 550 -23.74 -11.36 24.70
C GLN A 550 -22.56 -11.62 23.76
N GLU A 551 -22.48 -10.92 22.62
CA GLU A 551 -21.42 -11.08 21.62
C GLU A 551 -20.02 -10.88 22.23
N TRP A 552 -19.83 -9.77 22.95
CA TRP A 552 -18.56 -9.49 23.63
C TRP A 552 -18.33 -10.36 24.87
N GLY A 553 -19.40 -10.83 25.52
CA GLY A 553 -19.33 -11.85 26.57
C GLY A 553 -18.74 -13.16 26.04
N PHE A 554 -19.20 -13.64 24.87
CA PHE A 554 -18.65 -14.83 24.22
C PHE A 554 -17.19 -14.64 23.82
N ALA A 555 -16.83 -13.49 23.25
CA ALA A 555 -15.46 -13.19 22.87
C ALA A 555 -14.50 -13.17 24.08
N ALA A 556 -14.92 -12.51 25.18
CA ALA A 556 -14.15 -12.48 26.43
C ALA A 556 -13.98 -13.88 27.03
N LEU A 557 -15.06 -14.67 27.10
CA LEU A 557 -14.99 -16.05 27.58
C LEU A 557 -14.08 -16.93 26.72
N ALA A 558 -14.15 -16.78 25.40
CA ALA A 558 -13.31 -17.49 24.45
C ALA A 558 -11.83 -17.14 24.64
N SER A 559 -11.52 -15.87 24.86
CA SER A 559 -10.16 -15.40 25.14
C SER A 559 -9.63 -15.95 26.46
N VAL A 560 -10.42 -15.91 27.53
CA VAL A 560 -10.05 -16.47 28.84
C VAL A 560 -9.78 -17.97 28.74
N ALA A 561 -10.63 -18.70 28.03
CA ALA A 561 -10.43 -20.13 27.81
C ALA A 561 -9.14 -20.39 27.03
N ASN A 562 -8.91 -19.69 25.93
CA ASN A 562 -7.73 -19.86 25.10
C ASN A 562 -6.42 -19.56 25.86
N SER A 563 -6.39 -18.49 26.66
CA SER A 563 -5.19 -18.10 27.42
C SER A 563 -4.94 -18.96 28.67
N SER A 564 -5.99 -19.56 29.26
CA SER A 564 -5.83 -20.46 30.41
C SER A 564 -5.48 -21.90 30.02
N GLN A 565 -5.58 -22.26 28.74
CA GLN A 565 -5.19 -23.56 28.19
C GLN A 565 -5.73 -24.74 29.02
N SER A 566 -4.87 -25.70 29.38
CA SER A 566 -5.24 -26.91 30.12
C SER A 566 -5.85 -26.63 31.51
N LYS A 567 -5.58 -25.46 32.11
CA LYS A 567 -6.14 -25.07 33.40
C LYS A 567 -7.64 -24.80 33.35
N PHE A 568 -8.20 -24.53 32.17
CA PHE A 568 -9.64 -24.38 31.97
C PHE A 568 -10.44 -25.67 32.20
N SER A 569 -9.77 -26.84 32.23
CA SER A 569 -10.42 -28.16 32.28
C SER A 569 -11.41 -28.34 33.43
N ARG A 570 -11.18 -27.68 34.58
CA ARG A 570 -12.08 -27.76 35.76
C ARG A 570 -13.40 -27.02 35.58
N LEU A 571 -13.42 -26.01 34.70
CA LEU A 571 -14.57 -25.16 34.43
C LEU A 571 -15.30 -25.55 33.13
N TYR A 572 -14.79 -26.55 32.42
CA TYR A 572 -15.34 -27.03 31.15
C TYR A 572 -16.81 -27.44 31.26
N ASP A 573 -17.12 -28.38 32.16
CA ASP A 573 -18.46 -28.97 32.28
C ASP A 573 -19.56 -27.90 32.58
N PRO A 574 -19.40 -26.98 33.56
CA PRO A 574 -20.40 -25.92 33.79
C PRO A 574 -20.46 -24.89 32.65
N THR A 575 -19.33 -24.57 32.01
CA THR A 575 -19.29 -23.63 30.88
C THR A 575 -20.04 -24.20 29.68
N MET A 576 -19.77 -25.46 29.32
CA MET A 576 -20.40 -26.13 28.18
C MET A 576 -21.91 -26.32 28.38
N ALA A 577 -22.35 -26.65 29.60
CA ALA A 577 -23.77 -26.74 29.91
C ALA A 577 -24.51 -25.42 29.63
N CYS A 578 -23.92 -24.29 30.05
CA CYS A 578 -24.47 -22.96 29.80
C CYS A 578 -24.49 -22.60 28.30
N LEU A 579 -23.39 -22.80 27.58
CA LEU A 579 -23.30 -22.47 26.15
C LEU A 579 -24.28 -23.31 25.32
N LYS A 580 -24.49 -24.58 25.67
CA LYS A 580 -25.51 -25.44 25.03
C LYS A 580 -26.93 -24.94 25.25
N ASP A 581 -27.27 -24.53 26.47
CA ASP A 581 -28.59 -23.98 26.79
C ASP A 581 -28.87 -22.70 25.99
N ILE A 582 -27.86 -21.83 25.83
CA ILE A 582 -27.97 -20.62 25.01
C ILE A 582 -28.19 -20.96 23.52
N LEU A 583 -27.48 -21.96 22.98
CA LEU A 583 -27.67 -22.40 21.59
C LEU A 583 -29.09 -22.97 21.35
N LEU A 584 -29.59 -23.79 22.27
CA LEU A 584 -30.92 -24.41 22.14
C LEU A 584 -32.07 -23.41 22.28
N LYS A 585 -31.89 -22.34 23.07
CA LYS A 585 -32.89 -21.28 23.24
C LYS A 585 -33.01 -20.37 22.01
N ASN A 586 -31.91 -20.15 21.28
CA ASN A 586 -31.86 -19.19 20.16
C ASN A 586 -32.09 -19.83 18.78
N THR A 587 -32.30 -21.15 18.70
CA THR A 587 -32.65 -21.83 17.44
C THR A 587 -34.06 -21.53 16.91
N GLU A 588 -34.97 -21.05 17.76
CA GLU A 588 -36.38 -20.82 17.39
C GLU A 588 -36.70 -19.37 16.98
N ASN A 589 -35.86 -18.37 17.30
CA ASN A 589 -36.08 -16.95 16.97
C ASN A 589 -34.78 -16.20 16.57
N SER A 590 -34.66 -15.89 15.28
CA SER A 590 -34.01 -14.69 14.70
C SER A 590 -32.73 -14.06 15.30
N THR A 591 -31.71 -14.81 15.75
CA THR A 591 -30.33 -14.24 15.86
C THR A 591 -29.24 -15.25 15.49
N LYS A 592 -29.11 -15.56 14.19
CA LYS A 592 -28.03 -16.40 13.63
C LYS A 592 -26.62 -15.96 14.09
N LEU A 593 -26.43 -14.67 14.35
CA LEU A 593 -25.17 -14.09 14.84
C LEU A 593 -24.81 -14.55 16.26
N ILE A 594 -25.76 -14.57 17.20
CA ILE A 594 -25.53 -15.06 18.57
C ILE A 594 -25.14 -16.53 18.53
N CYS A 595 -25.85 -17.35 17.73
CA CYS A 595 -25.48 -18.75 17.54
C CYS A 595 -24.05 -18.87 16.99
N ALA A 596 -23.70 -18.13 15.95
CA ALA A 596 -22.35 -18.15 15.39
C ALA A 596 -21.27 -17.75 16.42
N LYS A 597 -21.50 -16.70 17.22
CA LYS A 597 -20.58 -16.25 18.27
C LYS A 597 -20.46 -17.23 19.43
N CYS A 598 -21.57 -17.87 19.81
CA CYS A 598 -21.55 -18.92 20.81
C CYS A 598 -20.78 -20.16 20.31
N LEU A 599 -20.94 -20.54 19.04
CA LEU A 599 -20.17 -21.63 18.42
C LEU A 599 -18.68 -21.29 18.34
N GLU A 600 -18.33 -20.06 17.97
CA GLU A 600 -16.94 -19.57 18.01
C GLU A 600 -16.35 -19.73 19.42
N CYS A 601 -17.09 -19.35 20.45
CA CYS A 601 -16.68 -19.52 21.85
C CYS A 601 -16.46 -20.99 22.24
N ILE A 602 -17.41 -21.88 21.92
CA ILE A 602 -17.30 -23.33 22.17
C ILE A 602 -16.05 -23.90 21.50
N SER A 603 -15.74 -23.46 20.27
CA SER A 603 -14.57 -23.94 19.55
C SER A 603 -13.25 -23.58 20.26
N ARG A 604 -13.15 -22.37 20.83
CA ARG A 604 -11.98 -21.91 21.58
C ARG A 604 -11.85 -22.63 22.93
N VAL A 605 -12.97 -22.86 23.61
CA VAL A 605 -13.01 -23.69 24.82
C VAL A 605 -12.54 -25.12 24.52
N ALA A 606 -12.97 -25.70 23.41
CA ALA A 606 -12.56 -27.04 22.98
C ALA A 606 -11.06 -27.13 22.68
N VAL A 607 -10.48 -26.11 22.04
CA VAL A 607 -9.03 -26.01 21.81
C VAL A 607 -8.27 -25.94 23.13
N ALA A 608 -8.75 -25.15 24.10
CA ALA A 608 -8.09 -24.98 25.39
C ALA A 608 -8.00 -26.27 26.22
N VAL A 609 -9.09 -27.04 26.29
CA VAL A 609 -9.16 -28.28 27.10
C VAL A 609 -8.60 -29.52 26.39
N GLY A 610 -8.37 -29.41 25.08
CA GLY A 610 -7.83 -30.49 24.26
C GLY A 610 -8.84 -31.60 23.91
N LYS A 611 -8.39 -32.48 23.00
CA LYS A 611 -9.21 -33.51 22.35
C LYS A 611 -9.89 -34.47 23.34
N GLU A 612 -9.17 -34.87 24.39
CA GLU A 612 -9.63 -35.90 25.33
C GLU A 612 -10.83 -35.44 26.16
N LYS A 613 -10.80 -34.22 26.71
CA LYS A 613 -11.89 -33.70 27.54
C LYS A 613 -13.11 -33.28 26.71
N PHE A 614 -12.89 -32.76 25.50
CA PHE A 614 -13.97 -32.45 24.57
C PHE A 614 -14.71 -33.72 24.07
N SER A 615 -14.19 -34.92 24.38
CA SER A 615 -14.68 -36.23 23.92
C SER A 615 -16.11 -36.61 24.20
N SER A 616 -16.68 -36.06 25.26
CA SER A 616 -18.00 -36.42 25.75
C SER A 616 -19.08 -35.53 25.16
N ASP A 617 -18.80 -34.23 24.98
CA ASP A 617 -19.74 -33.26 24.40
C ASP A 617 -19.68 -33.16 22.88
N SER A 618 -18.58 -33.71 22.36
CA SER A 618 -18.40 -34.48 21.13
C SER A 618 -19.57 -34.84 20.23
N ILE A 619 -20.75 -35.09 20.75
CA ILE A 619 -21.87 -35.62 19.96
C ILE A 619 -23.05 -34.63 19.95
N GLN A 620 -23.10 -33.67 20.90
CA GLN A 620 -24.27 -32.81 21.09
C GLN A 620 -23.97 -31.31 20.95
N ALA A 621 -22.83 -30.82 21.46
CA ALA A 621 -22.26 -29.53 21.01
C ALA A 621 -21.74 -29.63 19.56
N LEU A 622 -21.50 -30.88 19.16
CA LEU A 622 -21.03 -31.33 17.86
C LEU A 622 -22.15 -31.58 16.86
N ALA A 623 -23.35 -32.01 17.27
CA ALA A 623 -24.48 -32.11 16.35
C ALA A 623 -24.84 -30.76 15.67
N ASN A 624 -24.48 -29.62 16.27
CA ASN A 624 -24.75 -28.29 15.71
C ASN A 624 -23.50 -27.50 15.25
N LEU A 625 -22.30 -27.90 15.66
CA LEU A 625 -21.02 -27.25 15.28
C LEU A 625 -20.15 -28.17 14.42
N PHE A 626 -20.53 -29.44 14.29
CA PHE A 626 -19.67 -30.47 13.77
C PHE A 626 -20.44 -31.68 13.18
N ASP A 627 -21.08 -31.49 12.04
CA ASP A 627 -20.49 -31.75 10.71
C ASP A 627 -18.99 -31.42 10.42
N CYS A 628 -18.08 -31.31 11.41
CA CYS A 628 -16.73 -30.75 11.17
C CYS A 628 -15.54 -31.42 11.87
N LEU A 629 -15.60 -32.22 12.96
CA LEU A 629 -14.33 -32.72 13.59
C LEU A 629 -14.39 -34.06 14.35
N ARG A 630 -15.25 -35.03 14.03
CA ARG A 630 -15.14 -36.35 14.73
C ARG A 630 -15.16 -37.63 13.93
N GLU A 631 -15.57 -37.59 12.67
CA GLU A 631 -15.29 -38.67 11.73
C GLU A 631 -14.77 -38.00 10.46
N ASP A 632 -13.82 -38.66 9.79
CA ASP A 632 -13.14 -38.20 8.58
C ASP A 632 -13.80 -36.96 7.96
N LEU A 633 -13.21 -35.77 8.16
CA LEU A 633 -13.62 -34.50 7.52
C LEU A 633 -13.85 -34.69 6.01
N SER A 634 -13.26 -35.75 5.44
CA SER A 634 -13.47 -36.19 4.09
C SER A 634 -14.93 -36.50 3.69
N SER A 635 -15.76 -36.94 4.65
CA SER A 635 -17.15 -37.36 4.43
C SER A 635 -18.14 -36.19 4.30
N TYR A 636 -17.84 -35.04 4.92
CA TYR A 636 -18.72 -33.86 4.95
C TYR A 636 -18.35 -32.77 3.93
N VAL A 637 -17.13 -32.79 3.38
CA VAL A 637 -16.72 -31.87 2.31
C VAL A 637 -17.73 -31.84 1.15
N PRO A 638 -18.32 -32.97 0.69
CA PRO A 638 -19.33 -32.94 -0.35
C PRO A 638 -20.58 -32.11 -0.03
N ASP A 639 -21.01 -32.07 1.22
CA ASP A 639 -22.22 -31.36 1.65
C ASP A 639 -21.93 -29.86 1.87
N LEU A 640 -20.73 -29.52 2.34
CA LEU A 640 -20.31 -28.12 2.59
C LEU A 640 -19.89 -27.38 1.30
N MET A 641 -19.36 -28.10 0.31
CA MET A 641 -18.74 -27.47 -0.85
C MET A 641 -19.70 -26.61 -1.69
N PRO A 642 -20.97 -26.99 -1.94
CA PRO A 642 -21.91 -26.14 -2.67
C PRO A 642 -22.12 -24.77 -2.03
N SER A 643 -22.31 -24.72 -0.71
CA SER A 643 -22.49 -23.46 0.03
C SER A 643 -21.21 -22.64 0.06
N LEU A 644 -20.05 -23.27 0.25
CA LEU A 644 -18.76 -22.56 0.22
C LEU A 644 -18.46 -21.97 -1.16
N LEU A 645 -18.75 -22.70 -2.24
CA LEU A 645 -18.61 -22.21 -3.61
C LEU A 645 -19.55 -21.03 -3.88
N GLN A 646 -20.80 -21.11 -3.41
CA GLN A 646 -21.75 -20.01 -3.52
C GLN A 646 -21.28 -18.77 -2.75
N SER A 647 -20.88 -18.92 -1.49
CA SER A 647 -20.40 -17.81 -0.66
C SER A 647 -19.10 -17.19 -1.22
N SER A 648 -18.23 -17.97 -1.86
CA SER A 648 -17.03 -17.46 -2.54
C SER A 648 -17.31 -16.68 -3.85
N GLN A 649 -18.56 -16.62 -4.29
CA GLN A 649 -18.99 -15.99 -5.54
C GLN A 649 -20.12 -14.96 -5.32
N LEU A 650 -20.33 -14.51 -4.08
CA LEU A 650 -21.43 -13.61 -3.73
C LEU A 650 -21.36 -12.24 -4.42
N PHE A 651 -20.16 -11.79 -4.76
CA PHE A 651 -19.97 -10.48 -5.39
C PHE A 651 -19.87 -10.58 -6.92
N ASN A 652 -20.87 -10.03 -7.63
CA ASN A 652 -20.84 -9.82 -9.08
C ASN A 652 -20.88 -8.30 -9.37
N PRO A 653 -19.85 -7.71 -10.01
CA PRO A 653 -19.77 -6.26 -10.22
C PRO A 653 -20.96 -5.68 -11.00
N ASP A 654 -21.61 -6.47 -11.88
CA ASP A 654 -22.74 -6.00 -12.71
C ASP A 654 -24.06 -5.80 -11.93
N VAL A 655 -24.17 -6.33 -10.71
CA VAL A 655 -25.40 -6.27 -9.89
C VAL A 655 -25.31 -5.21 -8.79
N ALA A 656 -24.09 -4.79 -8.42
CA ALA A 656 -23.83 -3.95 -7.25
C ALA A 656 -24.03 -2.44 -7.48
N GLU A 657 -24.02 -1.95 -8.72
CA GLU A 657 -24.35 -0.54 -9.03
C GLU A 657 -25.83 -0.20 -8.75
N ALA A 658 -26.68 -1.20 -8.47
CA ALA A 658 -28.11 -1.03 -8.22
C ALA A 658 -28.51 -0.98 -6.73
N SER A 659 -27.60 -1.24 -5.78
CA SER A 659 -27.93 -1.24 -4.34
C SER A 659 -27.35 -0.04 -3.60
N SER A 660 -28.21 0.78 -2.99
CA SER A 660 -27.88 2.04 -2.31
C SER A 660 -27.38 1.90 -0.87
N ASP A 661 -27.14 0.69 -0.36
CA ASP A 661 -26.81 0.44 1.05
C ASP A 661 -25.40 -0.16 1.23
N PRO A 662 -24.42 0.64 1.71
CA PRO A 662 -23.02 0.22 1.83
C PRO A 662 -22.76 -0.84 2.91
N SER A 663 -23.64 -0.99 3.91
CA SER A 663 -23.45 -1.98 5.00
C SER A 663 -23.54 -3.42 4.48
N ASN A 664 -24.50 -3.70 3.60
CA ASN A 664 -24.69 -5.04 3.03
C ASN A 664 -23.53 -5.46 2.11
N LYS A 665 -22.83 -4.48 1.52
CA LYS A 665 -21.67 -4.73 0.65
C LYS A 665 -20.46 -5.22 1.45
N PHE A 666 -20.20 -4.63 2.63
CA PHE A 666 -19.06 -4.99 3.46
C PHE A 666 -19.20 -6.38 4.10
N ASP A 667 -20.40 -6.72 4.57
CA ASP A 667 -20.67 -8.04 5.14
C ASP A 667 -20.57 -9.15 4.08
N ALA A 668 -21.02 -8.90 2.85
CA ALA A 668 -20.86 -9.83 1.73
C ALA A 668 -19.39 -10.05 1.36
N LEU A 669 -18.56 -8.99 1.34
CA LEU A 669 -17.12 -9.10 1.07
C LEU A 669 -16.38 -9.87 2.17
N LYS A 670 -16.78 -9.70 3.44
CA LYS A 670 -16.24 -10.50 4.57
C LYS A 670 -16.62 -11.97 4.46
N GLU A 671 -17.87 -12.26 4.12
CA GLU A 671 -18.32 -13.64 3.92
C GLU A 671 -17.55 -14.33 2.78
N GLU A 672 -17.36 -13.63 1.66
CA GLU A 672 -16.58 -14.11 0.52
C GLU A 672 -15.12 -14.41 0.93
N ALA A 673 -14.46 -13.47 1.63
CA ALA A 673 -13.10 -13.64 2.11
C ALA A 673 -12.95 -14.85 3.05
N LEU A 674 -13.93 -15.06 3.95
CA LEU A 674 -13.98 -16.21 4.85
C LEU A 674 -14.19 -17.52 4.09
N ALA A 675 -15.12 -17.55 3.13
CA ALA A 675 -15.35 -18.72 2.29
C ALA A 675 -14.08 -19.12 1.52
N CYS A 676 -13.41 -18.16 0.88
CA CYS A 676 -12.12 -18.37 0.21
C CYS A 676 -11.05 -18.91 1.18
N ARG A 677 -10.99 -18.40 2.42
CA ARG A 677 -10.04 -18.85 3.45
C ARG A 677 -10.30 -20.30 3.87
N VAL A 678 -11.57 -20.68 3.98
CA VAL A 678 -11.97 -22.07 4.28
C VAL A 678 -11.60 -22.99 3.11
N LEU A 679 -11.89 -22.60 1.86
CA LEU A 679 -11.50 -23.34 0.67
C LEU A 679 -9.98 -23.56 0.59
N PHE A 680 -9.19 -22.51 0.89
CA PHE A 680 -7.73 -22.61 1.02
C PHE A 680 -7.31 -23.63 2.09
N CYS A 681 -7.93 -23.59 3.27
CA CYS A 681 -7.62 -24.51 4.35
C CYS A 681 -7.96 -25.96 4.00
N ILE A 682 -9.09 -26.21 3.32
CA ILE A 682 -9.47 -27.53 2.80
C ILE A 682 -8.42 -28.00 1.78
N ALA A 683 -8.01 -27.13 0.84
CA ALA A 683 -6.98 -27.47 -0.14
C ALA A 683 -5.63 -27.83 0.53
N LYS A 684 -5.19 -27.04 1.50
CA LYS A 684 -3.90 -27.22 2.17
C LYS A 684 -3.88 -28.45 3.10
N LYS A 685 -4.93 -28.66 3.90
CA LYS A 685 -4.97 -29.68 4.96
C LYS A 685 -5.63 -30.99 4.52
N LEU A 686 -6.63 -30.96 3.65
CA LEU A 686 -7.46 -32.10 3.25
C LEU A 686 -7.22 -32.50 1.78
N ARG A 687 -5.95 -32.59 1.40
CA ARG A 687 -5.46 -32.77 0.01
C ARG A 687 -6.16 -33.89 -0.79
N ARG A 688 -6.48 -35.03 -0.15
CA ARG A 688 -7.12 -36.18 -0.83
C ARG A 688 -8.62 -35.95 -1.04
N THR A 689 -9.28 -35.30 -0.10
CA THR A 689 -10.72 -35.08 -0.10
C THR A 689 -11.16 -34.04 -1.13
N ILE A 690 -10.36 -32.98 -1.31
CA ILE A 690 -10.74 -31.90 -2.22
C ILE A 690 -10.74 -32.33 -3.70
N PHE A 691 -10.14 -33.47 -4.04
CA PHE A 691 -9.93 -33.92 -5.42
C PHE A 691 -11.15 -33.80 -6.35
N PRO A 692 -12.38 -34.22 -5.96
CA PRO A 692 -13.57 -34.08 -6.80
C PRO A 692 -13.96 -32.62 -7.10
N TRP A 693 -13.58 -31.70 -6.22
CA TRP A 693 -14.00 -30.30 -6.21
C TRP A 693 -12.94 -29.35 -6.80
N ILE A 694 -11.71 -29.82 -7.03
CA ILE A 694 -10.57 -29.00 -7.46
C ILE A 694 -10.89 -28.07 -8.64
N ILE A 695 -11.57 -28.57 -9.67
CA ILE A 695 -11.90 -27.76 -10.86
C ILE A 695 -12.93 -26.67 -10.52
N GLN A 696 -13.91 -26.98 -9.68
CA GLN A 696 -14.95 -26.03 -9.30
C GLN A 696 -14.37 -24.93 -8.40
N VAL A 697 -13.52 -25.31 -7.44
CA VAL A 697 -12.79 -24.36 -6.59
C VAL A 697 -11.83 -23.51 -7.42
N ALA A 698 -11.08 -24.08 -8.36
CA ALA A 698 -10.20 -23.31 -9.24
C ALA A 698 -10.98 -22.30 -10.09
N LYS A 699 -12.14 -22.70 -10.64
CA LYS A 699 -13.01 -21.79 -11.41
C LYS A 699 -13.62 -20.67 -10.56
N ALA A 700 -13.86 -20.91 -9.27
CA ALA A 700 -14.35 -19.88 -8.35
C ALA A 700 -13.25 -18.88 -7.98
N LEU A 701 -12.01 -19.34 -7.79
CA LEU A 701 -10.91 -18.50 -7.31
C LEU A 701 -10.18 -17.72 -8.41
N ILE A 702 -10.16 -18.20 -9.66
CA ILE A 702 -9.46 -17.53 -10.77
C ILE A 702 -9.98 -16.10 -11.06
N PRO A 703 -11.30 -15.84 -11.13
CA PRO A 703 -11.81 -14.49 -11.35
C PRO A 703 -11.39 -13.50 -10.25
N LEU A 704 -11.19 -13.99 -9.03
CA LEU A 704 -10.78 -13.19 -7.88
C LEU A 704 -9.33 -12.70 -7.97
N LEU A 705 -8.55 -13.17 -8.94
CA LEU A 705 -7.19 -12.67 -9.17
C LEU A 705 -7.16 -11.25 -9.75
N GLN A 706 -8.23 -10.81 -10.43
CA GLN A 706 -8.29 -9.52 -11.13
C GLN A 706 -9.46 -8.62 -10.69
N VAL A 707 -10.58 -9.22 -10.22
CA VAL A 707 -11.84 -8.50 -9.98
C VAL A 707 -12.14 -8.28 -8.48
N SER A 708 -11.26 -8.73 -7.59
CA SER A 708 -11.49 -8.64 -6.14
C SER A 708 -11.43 -7.19 -5.63
N GLN A 709 -12.49 -6.71 -4.96
CA GLN A 709 -12.49 -5.40 -4.28
C GLN A 709 -11.81 -5.43 -2.90
N HIS A 710 -11.45 -6.61 -2.39
CA HIS A 710 -10.80 -6.78 -1.09
C HIS A 710 -9.41 -7.43 -1.26
N PRO A 711 -8.30 -6.74 -0.92
CA PRO A 711 -6.93 -7.25 -1.12
C PRO A 711 -6.68 -8.61 -0.48
N GLU A 712 -7.20 -8.85 0.73
CA GLU A 712 -7.04 -10.15 1.39
C GLU A 712 -7.70 -11.32 0.64
N THR A 713 -8.82 -11.09 -0.05
CA THR A 713 -9.48 -12.15 -0.85
C THR A 713 -8.60 -12.53 -2.04
N GLN A 714 -8.00 -11.54 -2.70
CA GLN A 714 -7.03 -11.75 -3.78
C GLN A 714 -5.82 -12.55 -3.29
N LYS A 715 -5.22 -12.15 -2.15
CA LYS A 715 -4.07 -12.86 -1.53
C LYS A 715 -4.39 -14.32 -1.19
N ILE A 716 -5.59 -14.57 -0.67
CA ILE A 716 -6.06 -15.94 -0.37
C ILE A 716 -6.20 -16.75 -1.66
N ALA A 717 -6.81 -16.18 -2.71
CA ALA A 717 -6.97 -16.84 -4.01
C ALA A 717 -5.61 -17.20 -4.64
N ILE A 718 -4.66 -16.25 -4.67
CA ILE A 718 -3.28 -16.46 -5.13
C ILE A 718 -2.62 -17.62 -4.40
N SER A 719 -2.78 -17.67 -3.07
CA SER A 719 -2.18 -18.71 -2.22
C SER A 719 -2.84 -20.08 -2.35
N ALA A 720 -4.13 -20.13 -2.69
CA ALA A 720 -4.90 -21.35 -2.77
C ALA A 720 -4.70 -22.14 -4.06
N LEU A 721 -4.51 -21.46 -5.19
CA LEU A 721 -4.36 -22.13 -6.48
C LEU A 721 -3.18 -23.12 -6.54
N PRO A 722 -1.97 -22.82 -6.02
CA PRO A 722 -0.88 -23.79 -5.96
C PRO A 722 -1.18 -25.00 -5.05
N GLU A 723 -1.95 -24.81 -3.97
CA GLU A 723 -2.35 -25.91 -3.06
C GLU A 723 -3.35 -26.86 -3.73
N LEU A 724 -4.21 -26.36 -4.61
CA LEU A 724 -5.09 -27.20 -5.43
C LEU A 724 -4.29 -28.07 -6.40
N LEU A 725 -3.27 -27.48 -7.04
CA LEU A 725 -2.38 -28.22 -7.93
C LEU A 725 -1.57 -29.28 -7.16
N LEU A 726 -1.02 -28.92 -6.00
CA LEU A 726 -0.32 -29.86 -5.11
C LEU A 726 -1.23 -30.99 -4.63
N SER A 727 -2.49 -30.68 -4.31
CA SER A 727 -3.50 -31.68 -3.91
C SER A 727 -3.78 -32.69 -5.01
N ALA A 728 -3.96 -32.22 -6.25
CA ALA A 728 -4.15 -33.09 -7.41
C ALA A 728 -2.93 -34.01 -7.65
N ILE A 729 -1.71 -33.49 -7.46
CA ILE A 729 -0.47 -34.25 -7.62
C ILE A 729 -0.24 -35.25 -6.47
N SER A 730 -0.56 -34.87 -5.24
CA SER A 730 -0.47 -35.75 -4.07
C SER A 730 -1.42 -36.96 -4.19
N TYR A 731 -2.60 -36.75 -4.79
CA TYR A 731 -3.53 -37.85 -5.09
C TYR A 731 -2.94 -38.86 -6.08
N ARG A 732 -2.16 -38.40 -7.09
CA ARG A 732 -1.44 -39.27 -8.05
C ARG A 732 -0.51 -40.28 -7.37
N GLN A 733 0.20 -39.85 -6.33
CA GLN A 733 1.19 -40.67 -5.62
C GLN A 733 0.57 -41.74 -4.72
N SER A 734 -0.76 -41.69 -4.49
CA SER A 734 -1.48 -42.64 -3.63
C SER A 734 -1.96 -43.93 -4.33
N GLY A 735 -1.64 -44.14 -5.61
CA GLY A 735 -1.76 -45.45 -6.28
C GLY A 735 -3.12 -45.82 -6.89
N ASN A 736 -4.12 -44.93 -6.91
CA ASN A 736 -5.43 -45.23 -7.51
C ASN A 736 -5.40 -45.16 -9.06
N SER A 737 -5.40 -46.32 -9.71
CA SER A 737 -5.13 -46.55 -11.14
C SER A 737 -6.29 -46.29 -12.12
N LYS A 738 -7.43 -45.76 -11.68
CA LYS A 738 -8.66 -45.65 -12.51
C LYS A 738 -8.88 -44.32 -13.25
N ILE A 739 -8.09 -43.29 -12.96
CA ILE A 739 -8.20 -41.98 -13.63
C ILE A 739 -6.88 -41.72 -14.37
N ASN A 740 -6.94 -41.16 -15.57
CA ASN A 740 -5.75 -40.68 -16.29
C ASN A 740 -5.23 -39.40 -15.62
N ILE A 741 -4.79 -39.51 -14.35
CA ILE A 741 -4.49 -38.43 -13.40
C ILE A 741 -3.43 -37.49 -13.98
N THR A 742 -2.48 -38.01 -14.77
CA THR A 742 -1.48 -37.21 -15.49
C THR A 742 -2.13 -36.16 -16.40
N SER A 743 -3.14 -36.56 -17.19
CA SER A 743 -3.87 -35.65 -18.08
C SER A 743 -4.71 -34.62 -17.29
N PHE A 744 -5.26 -35.01 -16.14
CA PHE A 744 -6.01 -34.11 -15.26
C PHE A 744 -5.10 -33.06 -14.61
N THR A 745 -3.97 -33.48 -14.03
CA THR A 745 -2.98 -32.56 -13.45
C THR A 745 -2.42 -31.60 -14.50
N GLN A 746 -2.25 -32.07 -15.74
CA GLN A 746 -1.79 -31.23 -16.85
C GLN A 746 -2.82 -30.18 -17.24
N LYS A 747 -4.10 -30.57 -17.36
CA LYS A 747 -5.20 -29.63 -17.63
C LYS A 747 -5.36 -28.60 -16.51
N LEU A 748 -5.23 -29.02 -15.26
CA LEU A 748 -5.31 -28.11 -14.11
C LEU A 748 -4.15 -27.11 -14.11
N ALA A 749 -2.93 -27.56 -14.37
CA ALA A 749 -1.78 -26.67 -14.47
C ALA A 749 -1.92 -25.69 -15.65
N LEU A 750 -2.48 -26.14 -16.78
CA LEU A 750 -2.82 -25.29 -17.94
C LEU A 750 -3.92 -24.27 -17.65
N LEU A 751 -4.73 -24.48 -16.61
CA LEU A 751 -5.73 -23.52 -16.17
C LEU A 751 -5.13 -22.52 -15.17
N ILE A 752 -4.40 -23.00 -14.17
CA ILE A 752 -3.93 -22.19 -13.04
C ILE A 752 -2.74 -21.29 -13.43
N VAL A 753 -1.73 -21.85 -14.09
CA VAL A 753 -0.47 -21.12 -14.34
C VAL A 753 -0.68 -19.94 -15.27
N PRO A 754 -1.41 -20.07 -16.40
CA PRO A 754 -1.70 -18.91 -17.23
C PRO A 754 -2.52 -17.83 -16.53
N ALA A 755 -3.53 -18.22 -15.74
CA ALA A 755 -4.34 -17.25 -14.99
C ALA A 755 -3.50 -16.42 -14.00
N LEU A 756 -2.58 -17.05 -13.26
CA LEU A 756 -1.67 -16.35 -12.36
C LEU A 756 -0.73 -15.40 -13.13
N SER A 757 -0.17 -15.86 -14.25
CA SER A 757 0.76 -15.06 -15.06
C SER A 757 0.10 -13.92 -15.82
N GLU A 758 -1.16 -14.07 -16.23
CA GLU A 758 -1.95 -13.01 -16.88
C GLU A 758 -2.38 -11.95 -15.86
N ALA A 759 -2.79 -12.36 -14.66
CA ALA A 759 -3.08 -11.43 -13.57
C ALA A 759 -1.83 -10.63 -13.15
N LEU A 760 -0.67 -11.28 -13.06
CA LEU A 760 0.60 -10.62 -12.77
C LEU A 760 0.95 -9.49 -13.76
N GLN A 761 0.59 -9.64 -15.05
CA GLN A 761 0.88 -8.61 -16.07
C GLN A 761 0.07 -7.33 -15.90
N MET A 762 -1.06 -7.38 -15.18
CA MET A 762 -1.96 -6.26 -14.97
C MET A 762 -1.82 -5.66 -13.56
N GLU A 763 -0.98 -6.24 -12.70
CA GLU A 763 -0.86 -5.88 -11.29
C GLU A 763 0.15 -4.75 -11.08
N PRO A 764 -0.28 -3.54 -10.64
CA PRO A 764 0.61 -2.41 -10.43
C PRO A 764 1.33 -2.45 -9.07
N GLU A 765 0.79 -3.14 -8.06
CA GLU A 765 1.32 -3.11 -6.70
C GLU A 765 2.41 -4.17 -6.50
N GLY A 766 3.62 -3.75 -6.14
CA GLY A 766 4.76 -4.67 -6.02
C GLY A 766 4.61 -5.72 -4.91
N THR A 767 3.97 -5.39 -3.77
CA THR A 767 3.69 -6.40 -2.73
C THR A 767 2.81 -7.54 -3.28
N MET A 768 1.87 -7.24 -4.17
CA MET A 768 1.01 -8.24 -4.82
C MET A 768 1.76 -9.00 -5.92
N GLN A 769 2.62 -8.32 -6.69
CA GLN A 769 3.52 -8.96 -7.66
C GLN A 769 4.39 -10.04 -7.00
N THR A 770 4.96 -9.79 -5.81
CA THR A 770 5.75 -10.80 -5.07
C THR A 770 4.91 -12.02 -4.71
N LYS A 771 3.65 -11.85 -4.29
CA LYS A 771 2.73 -12.96 -3.98
C LYS A 771 2.40 -13.80 -5.21
N PHE A 772 2.13 -13.15 -6.34
CA PHE A 772 1.90 -13.83 -7.62
C PHE A 772 3.14 -14.63 -8.05
N LEU A 773 4.32 -14.02 -8.04
CA LEU A 773 5.58 -14.68 -8.39
C LEU A 773 5.88 -15.86 -7.45
N SER A 774 5.66 -15.71 -6.15
CA SER A 774 5.81 -16.79 -5.17
C SER A 774 4.84 -17.96 -5.43
N ALA A 775 3.58 -17.66 -5.76
CA ALA A 775 2.59 -18.68 -6.12
C ALA A 775 2.96 -19.41 -7.42
N ILE A 776 3.47 -18.68 -8.42
CA ILE A 776 3.99 -19.24 -9.68
C ILE A 776 5.20 -20.14 -9.39
N TYR A 777 6.15 -19.68 -8.57
CA TYR A 777 7.31 -20.47 -8.18
C TYR A 777 6.90 -21.78 -7.50
N LYS A 778 5.94 -21.71 -6.58
CA LYS A 778 5.36 -22.91 -5.96
C LYS A 778 4.72 -23.85 -6.97
N CYS A 779 4.04 -23.32 -7.99
CA CYS A 779 3.53 -24.13 -9.10
C CYS A 779 4.65 -24.84 -9.87
N ILE A 780 5.77 -24.16 -10.13
CA ILE A 780 6.96 -24.75 -10.79
C ILE A 780 7.51 -25.91 -9.94
N GLN A 781 7.66 -25.72 -8.62
CA GLN A 781 8.18 -26.74 -7.71
C GLN A 781 7.30 -28.00 -7.65
N VAL A 782 5.98 -27.84 -7.56
CA VAL A 782 5.08 -28.99 -7.35
C VAL A 782 4.80 -29.77 -8.64
N SER A 783 4.89 -29.13 -9.81
CA SER A 783 4.36 -29.68 -11.07
C SER A 783 5.15 -30.83 -11.68
N GLY A 784 6.38 -31.13 -11.22
CA GLY A 784 7.19 -32.26 -11.72
C GLY A 784 7.17 -32.38 -13.26
N SER A 785 6.95 -33.60 -13.79
CA SER A 785 6.91 -33.90 -15.24
C SER A 785 5.77 -33.24 -16.04
N VAL A 786 4.83 -32.56 -15.36
CA VAL A 786 3.52 -32.14 -15.91
C VAL A 786 3.57 -30.73 -16.55
N PHE A 787 4.65 -29.99 -16.30
CA PHE A 787 4.84 -28.63 -16.78
C PHE A 787 5.15 -28.56 -18.29
N THR A 788 4.42 -27.70 -19.02
CA THR A 788 4.47 -27.58 -20.49
C THR A 788 5.17 -26.31 -20.96
N ARG A 789 5.59 -26.28 -22.23
CA ARG A 789 6.21 -25.10 -22.87
C ARG A 789 5.30 -23.87 -22.88
N ALA A 790 3.99 -24.05 -23.05
CA ALA A 790 3.03 -22.95 -23.04
C ALA A 790 2.97 -22.23 -21.68
N GLN A 791 3.07 -22.98 -20.59
CA GLN A 791 3.11 -22.41 -19.24
C GLN A 791 4.42 -21.68 -18.97
N ALA A 792 5.55 -22.22 -19.44
CA ALA A 792 6.84 -21.52 -19.37
C ALA A 792 6.79 -20.18 -20.09
N LEU A 793 6.21 -20.12 -21.30
CA LEU A 793 6.01 -18.88 -22.05
C LEU A 793 5.16 -17.87 -21.28
N SER A 794 4.02 -18.33 -20.73
CA SER A 794 3.13 -17.47 -19.96
C SER A 794 3.82 -16.84 -18.74
N ILE A 795 4.61 -17.63 -18.00
CA ILE A 795 5.39 -17.11 -16.87
C ILE A 795 6.44 -16.11 -17.33
N VAL A 796 7.17 -16.42 -18.40
CA VAL A 796 8.22 -15.53 -18.94
C VAL A 796 7.63 -14.19 -19.38
N ASN A 797 6.44 -14.19 -20.00
CA ASN A 797 5.73 -12.95 -20.33
C ASN A 797 5.35 -12.14 -19.09
N GLY A 798 4.89 -12.80 -18.02
CA GLY A 798 4.60 -12.15 -16.73
C GLY A 798 5.85 -11.52 -16.11
N ILE A 799 6.95 -12.27 -16.00
CA ILE A 799 8.22 -11.76 -15.45
C ILE A 799 8.75 -10.61 -16.32
N LYS A 800 8.68 -10.73 -17.64
CA LYS A 800 9.12 -9.69 -18.57
C LYS A 800 8.39 -8.36 -18.35
N LYS A 801 7.07 -8.41 -18.11
CA LYS A 801 6.27 -7.21 -17.81
C LYS A 801 6.72 -6.56 -16.50
N VAL A 802 6.89 -7.34 -15.44
CA VAL A 802 7.37 -6.86 -14.13
C VAL A 802 8.75 -6.20 -14.25
N LEU A 803 9.71 -6.86 -14.92
CA LEU A 803 11.05 -6.30 -15.11
C LEU A 803 11.05 -5.06 -16.00
N ALA A 804 10.18 -4.99 -17.01
CA ALA A 804 10.05 -3.80 -17.85
C ALA A 804 9.47 -2.61 -17.07
N ASP A 805 8.53 -2.85 -16.15
CA ASP A 805 7.94 -1.80 -15.32
C ASP A 805 8.96 -1.27 -14.29
N ILE A 806 9.83 -2.12 -13.75
CA ILE A 806 10.99 -1.69 -12.93
C ILE A 806 11.94 -0.84 -13.78
N SER A 807 12.37 -1.35 -14.95
CA SER A 807 13.28 -0.65 -15.85
C SER A 807 12.79 0.74 -16.28
N GLY A 808 11.49 0.90 -16.54
CA GLY A 808 10.90 2.17 -16.94
C GLY A 808 10.89 3.22 -15.82
N ARG A 809 10.91 2.80 -14.54
CA ARG A 809 11.07 3.69 -13.39
C ARG A 809 12.52 4.16 -13.25
N ASP A 810 13.49 3.31 -13.60
CA ASP A 810 14.92 3.65 -13.59
C ASP A 810 15.33 4.61 -14.75
N GLU A 811 14.71 4.50 -15.93
CA GLU A 811 15.01 5.37 -17.10
C GLU A 811 14.33 6.75 -17.05
N HIS A 812 13.26 6.89 -16.28
CA HIS A 812 12.58 8.15 -16.01
C HIS A 812 12.60 8.45 -14.50
N PRO A 813 13.78 8.77 -13.93
CA PRO A 813 13.78 9.44 -12.64
C PRO A 813 12.98 10.71 -12.86
N VAL A 814 11.84 10.84 -12.19
CA VAL A 814 11.13 12.12 -12.06
C VAL A 814 12.20 13.17 -11.80
N ASN A 815 12.24 14.25 -12.60
CA ASN A 815 13.23 15.33 -12.52
C ASN A 815 13.30 15.93 -11.10
N ALA A 816 14.01 15.24 -10.21
CA ALA A 816 14.22 15.55 -8.82
C ALA A 816 15.73 15.67 -8.62
N GLU A 817 16.30 16.75 -9.13
CA GLU A 817 17.54 17.28 -8.58
C GLU A 817 17.22 17.77 -7.16
N GLY A 818 17.40 16.88 -6.17
CA GLY A 818 17.12 17.13 -4.75
C GLY A 818 16.87 15.88 -3.89
N ALA A 819 16.74 14.69 -4.49
CA ALA A 819 16.40 13.45 -3.79
C ALA A 819 17.62 12.70 -3.23
N GLU A 820 18.36 13.29 -2.29
CA GLU A 820 19.37 12.55 -1.50
C GLU A 820 18.93 12.21 -0.05
N ASP A 821 17.84 12.79 0.50
CA ASP A 821 17.48 12.59 1.92
C ASP A 821 16.02 12.17 2.17
N SER A 822 15.52 11.15 1.47
CA SER A 822 14.27 10.43 1.84
C SER A 822 14.55 8.94 2.04
N GLU A 823 15.37 8.59 3.02
CA GLU A 823 15.84 7.21 3.23
C GLU A 823 14.66 6.23 3.49
N MET A 824 13.64 6.63 4.25
CA MET A 824 12.58 5.74 4.73
C MET A 824 11.61 5.25 3.63
N ASP A 825 11.16 6.13 2.70
CA ASP A 825 10.35 5.72 1.53
C ASP A 825 11.21 5.03 0.46
N SER A 826 12.53 5.30 0.44
CA SER A 826 13.45 4.63 -0.49
C SER A 826 13.78 3.21 -0.05
N GLU A 827 13.87 2.95 1.26
CA GLU A 827 14.18 1.63 1.82
C GLU A 827 13.04 0.65 1.59
N ASP A 828 11.79 1.04 1.87
CA ASP A 828 10.61 0.18 1.62
C ASP A 828 10.46 -0.16 0.12
N VAL A 829 10.71 0.81 -0.76
CA VAL A 829 10.69 0.57 -2.22
C VAL A 829 11.84 -0.35 -2.65
N LYS A 830 13.05 -0.15 -2.11
CA LYS A 830 14.21 -1.02 -2.39
C LYS A 830 14.01 -2.43 -1.84
N GLU A 831 13.50 -2.59 -0.62
CA GLU A 831 13.21 -3.90 -0.01
C GLU A 831 12.12 -4.63 -0.82
N GLN A 832 11.11 -3.89 -1.28
CA GLN A 832 10.09 -4.45 -2.17
C GLN A 832 10.67 -4.87 -3.52
N GLU A 833 11.53 -4.07 -4.15
CA GLU A 833 12.20 -4.42 -5.40
C GLU A 833 13.12 -5.64 -5.22
N GLU A 834 13.86 -5.70 -4.12
CA GLU A 834 14.71 -6.83 -3.76
C GLU A 834 13.89 -8.12 -3.62
N GLU A 835 12.74 -8.09 -2.95
CA GLU A 835 11.84 -9.25 -2.85
C GLU A 835 11.25 -9.63 -4.22
N ILE A 836 10.94 -8.67 -5.09
CA ILE A 836 10.52 -8.95 -6.47
C ILE A 836 11.64 -9.69 -7.21
N PHE A 837 12.87 -9.17 -7.18
CA PHE A 837 14.03 -9.81 -7.80
C PHE A 837 14.30 -11.21 -7.25
N ARG A 838 14.11 -11.41 -5.95
CA ARG A 838 14.23 -12.72 -5.29
C ARG A 838 13.22 -13.71 -5.88
N GLN A 839 11.96 -13.31 -6.01
CA GLN A 839 10.92 -14.19 -6.57
C GLN A 839 11.09 -14.42 -8.08
N VAL A 840 11.53 -13.41 -8.83
CA VAL A 840 11.90 -13.54 -10.26
C VAL A 840 13.04 -14.55 -10.43
N THR A 841 14.09 -14.43 -9.62
CA THR A 841 15.25 -15.33 -9.62
C THR A 841 14.84 -16.77 -9.31
N ASN A 842 13.97 -16.96 -8.32
CA ASN A 842 13.41 -18.27 -7.98
C ASN A 842 12.64 -18.88 -9.17
N CYS A 843 11.76 -18.10 -9.81
CA CYS A 843 11.01 -18.55 -10.98
C CYS A 843 11.93 -18.93 -12.15
N LEU A 844 12.85 -18.04 -12.54
CA LEU A 844 13.76 -18.27 -13.66
C LEU A 844 14.70 -19.45 -13.41
N CYS A 845 15.33 -19.52 -12.24
CA CYS A 845 16.19 -20.65 -11.88
C CYS A 845 15.41 -21.97 -11.84
N GLY A 846 14.16 -21.95 -11.35
CA GLY A 846 13.26 -23.10 -11.38
C GLY A 846 12.96 -23.57 -12.80
N LEU A 847 12.65 -22.65 -13.72
CA LEU A 847 12.39 -22.94 -15.13
C LEU A 847 13.65 -23.45 -15.84
N ILE A 848 14.81 -22.83 -15.60
CA ILE A 848 16.11 -23.23 -16.18
C ILE A 848 16.45 -24.66 -15.76
N LYS A 849 16.39 -24.99 -14.48
CA LYS A 849 16.65 -26.36 -13.97
C LYS A 849 15.68 -27.38 -14.59
N ARG A 850 14.43 -26.96 -14.84
CA ARG A 850 13.38 -27.84 -15.35
C ARG A 850 13.49 -28.12 -16.84
N PHE A 851 13.66 -27.07 -17.65
CA PHE A 851 13.64 -27.15 -19.11
C PHE A 851 15.04 -27.25 -19.73
N ARG A 852 16.09 -26.89 -18.99
CA ARG A 852 17.49 -26.90 -19.44
C ARG A 852 17.61 -26.22 -20.81
N ARG A 853 18.24 -26.88 -21.78
CA ARG A 853 18.42 -26.40 -23.17
C ARG A 853 17.13 -25.97 -23.87
N VAL A 854 15.97 -26.53 -23.50
CA VAL A 854 14.66 -26.16 -24.08
C VAL A 854 14.22 -24.77 -23.63
N PHE A 855 14.77 -24.25 -22.52
CA PHE A 855 14.46 -22.92 -22.01
C PHE A 855 15.13 -21.79 -22.80
N MET A 856 16.19 -22.09 -23.56
CA MET A 856 17.04 -21.09 -24.22
C MET A 856 16.27 -20.02 -25.00
N PRO A 857 15.29 -20.36 -25.88
CA PRO A 857 14.55 -19.33 -26.63
C PRO A 857 13.74 -18.39 -25.74
N TYR A 858 13.28 -18.86 -24.58
CA TYR A 858 12.55 -18.02 -23.63
C TYR A 858 13.50 -17.13 -22.83
N PHE A 859 14.69 -17.65 -22.50
CA PHE A 859 15.72 -16.85 -21.83
C PHE A 859 16.24 -15.73 -22.75
N ASP A 860 16.36 -15.99 -24.06
CA ASP A 860 16.73 -14.99 -25.06
C ASP A 860 15.83 -13.74 -25.04
N GLU A 861 14.55 -13.89 -24.68
CA GLU A 861 13.60 -12.76 -24.62
C GLU A 861 13.71 -11.91 -23.35
N ILE A 862 14.32 -12.45 -22.28
CA ILE A 862 14.37 -11.81 -20.96
C ILE A 862 15.78 -11.38 -20.56
N VAL A 863 16.80 -11.94 -21.22
CA VAL A 863 18.21 -11.71 -20.91
C VAL A 863 18.60 -10.22 -20.94
N ILE A 864 17.90 -9.39 -21.73
CA ILE A 864 18.13 -7.94 -21.82
C ILE A 864 17.79 -7.17 -20.52
N TYR A 865 16.95 -7.73 -19.65
CA TYR A 865 16.54 -7.09 -18.40
C TYR A 865 17.41 -7.49 -17.21
N ILE A 866 18.03 -8.67 -17.24
CA ILE A 866 18.88 -9.15 -16.13
C ILE A 866 20.03 -8.17 -15.80
N PRO A 867 20.61 -7.43 -16.77
CA PRO A 867 21.63 -6.44 -16.48
C PRO A 867 21.25 -5.32 -15.50
N MET A 868 19.98 -5.03 -15.27
CA MET A 868 19.63 -4.02 -14.25
C MET A 868 19.98 -4.47 -12.82
N MET A 869 20.11 -5.78 -12.59
CA MET A 869 20.34 -6.36 -11.27
C MET A 869 21.81 -6.27 -10.82
N TRP A 870 22.72 -5.90 -11.72
CA TRP A 870 24.15 -5.81 -11.45
C TRP A 870 24.71 -4.39 -11.61
N ASP A 871 23.83 -3.38 -11.61
CA ASP A 871 24.21 -1.96 -11.60
C ASP A 871 24.96 -1.62 -10.29
N ASP A 872 25.84 -0.62 -10.34
CA ASP A 872 26.60 -0.14 -9.18
C ASP A 872 25.69 0.38 -8.05
N ARG A 873 24.46 0.81 -8.39
CA ARG A 873 23.45 1.28 -7.42
C ARG A 873 22.77 0.15 -6.63
N ARG A 874 22.90 -1.10 -7.07
CA ARG A 874 22.18 -2.25 -6.52
C ARG A 874 22.96 -2.90 -5.37
N ASN A 875 22.24 -3.49 -4.42
CA ASN A 875 22.85 -4.11 -3.25
C ASN A 875 23.47 -5.48 -3.58
N ALA A 876 24.20 -6.04 -2.61
CA ALA A 876 24.92 -7.30 -2.79
C ALA A 876 24.00 -8.49 -3.09
N GLU A 877 22.81 -8.55 -2.50
CA GLU A 877 21.85 -9.64 -2.76
C GLU A 877 21.33 -9.57 -4.20
N GLU A 878 20.92 -8.39 -4.67
CA GLU A 878 20.44 -8.17 -6.04
C GLU A 878 21.50 -8.56 -7.08
N LYS A 879 22.74 -8.11 -6.86
CA LYS A 879 23.90 -8.49 -7.69
C LYS A 879 24.07 -10.02 -7.72
N ALA A 880 24.09 -10.67 -6.56
CA ALA A 880 24.22 -12.11 -6.45
C ALA A 880 23.07 -12.88 -7.14
N MET A 881 21.84 -12.36 -7.09
CA MET A 881 20.69 -12.93 -7.78
C MET A 881 20.86 -12.90 -9.31
N GLY A 882 21.29 -11.78 -9.88
CA GLY A 882 21.58 -11.64 -11.31
C GLY A 882 22.65 -12.62 -11.78
N LEU A 883 23.76 -12.73 -11.03
CA LEU A 883 24.82 -13.70 -11.29
C LEU A 883 24.30 -15.15 -11.20
N SER A 884 23.49 -15.46 -10.19
CA SER A 884 22.92 -16.81 -10.00
C SER A 884 22.07 -17.26 -11.19
N ILE A 885 21.28 -16.36 -11.81
CA ILE A 885 20.47 -16.68 -13.01
C ILE A 885 21.37 -17.14 -14.16
N PHE A 886 22.43 -16.39 -14.45
CA PHE A 886 23.37 -16.75 -15.52
C PHE A 886 24.18 -18.00 -15.20
N ARG A 887 24.67 -18.15 -13.96
CA ARG A 887 25.32 -19.39 -13.54
C ARG A 887 24.41 -20.60 -13.81
N ASN A 888 23.12 -20.49 -13.49
CA ASN A 888 22.16 -21.57 -13.74
C ASN A 888 21.96 -21.84 -15.24
N ILE A 889 21.89 -20.80 -16.10
CA ILE A 889 21.75 -21.02 -17.55
C ILE A 889 23.00 -21.71 -18.12
N VAL A 890 24.20 -21.26 -17.72
CA VAL A 890 25.48 -21.82 -18.17
C VAL A 890 25.61 -23.28 -17.72
N HIS A 891 25.35 -23.55 -16.45
CA HIS A 891 25.47 -24.89 -15.88
C HIS A 891 24.45 -25.89 -16.46
N GLN A 892 23.20 -25.47 -16.68
CA GLN A 892 22.14 -26.38 -17.17
C GLN A 892 22.13 -26.54 -18.71
N CYS A 893 22.61 -25.56 -19.46
CA CYS A 893 22.58 -25.57 -20.92
C CYS A 893 23.92 -25.95 -21.57
N GLY A 894 25.05 -25.84 -20.85
CA GLY A 894 26.38 -26.17 -21.34
C GLY A 894 26.80 -25.28 -22.52
N VAL A 895 27.44 -25.87 -23.54
CA VAL A 895 27.93 -25.19 -24.76
C VAL A 895 26.89 -24.27 -25.42
N ASN A 896 25.60 -24.59 -25.32
CA ASN A 896 24.54 -23.74 -25.90
C ASN A 896 24.44 -22.34 -25.26
N ALA A 897 24.96 -22.17 -24.04
CA ALA A 897 25.00 -20.90 -23.33
C ALA A 897 26.25 -20.06 -23.65
N GLU A 898 27.17 -20.55 -24.49
CA GLU A 898 28.42 -19.86 -24.83
C GLU A 898 28.18 -18.46 -25.42
N LYS A 899 27.07 -18.27 -26.14
CA LYS A 899 26.64 -16.96 -26.68
C LYS A 899 26.42 -15.87 -25.62
N TYR A 900 26.26 -16.22 -24.35
CA TYR A 900 26.11 -15.26 -23.26
C TYR A 900 27.44 -14.98 -22.54
N HIS A 901 28.51 -15.74 -22.82
CA HIS A 901 29.78 -15.60 -22.12
C HIS A 901 30.43 -14.23 -22.38
N ASP A 902 30.27 -13.65 -23.58
CA ASP A 902 30.77 -12.31 -23.93
C ASP A 902 30.25 -11.22 -22.98
N MET A 903 28.98 -11.35 -22.59
CA MET A 903 28.33 -10.42 -21.68
C MET A 903 28.60 -10.77 -20.21
N TYR A 904 28.57 -12.05 -19.87
CA TYR A 904 28.56 -12.49 -18.47
C TYR A 904 29.94 -12.68 -17.85
N LEU A 905 30.90 -13.24 -18.59
CA LEU A 905 32.22 -13.55 -18.05
C LEU A 905 32.98 -12.31 -17.56
N PRO A 906 32.96 -11.15 -18.27
CA PRO A 906 33.55 -9.92 -17.74
C PRO A 906 32.93 -9.49 -16.41
N CYS A 907 31.61 -9.57 -16.26
CA CYS A 907 30.91 -9.23 -15.02
C CYS A 907 31.34 -10.14 -13.86
N LEU A 908 31.53 -11.45 -14.11
CA LEU A 908 32.05 -12.38 -13.10
C LEU A 908 33.45 -11.98 -12.58
N LEU A 909 34.35 -11.61 -13.49
CA LEU A 909 35.72 -11.22 -13.14
C LEU A 909 35.75 -9.92 -12.33
N ILE A 910 34.82 -8.99 -12.59
CA ILE A 910 34.63 -7.78 -11.79
C ILE A 910 34.05 -8.14 -10.42
N ALA A 911 33.01 -8.98 -10.38
CA ALA A 911 32.33 -9.39 -9.16
C ALA A 911 33.22 -10.18 -8.17
N CYS A 912 34.30 -10.81 -8.64
CA CYS A 912 35.32 -11.38 -7.76
C CYS A 912 36.07 -10.34 -6.89
N LYS A 913 35.95 -9.04 -7.22
CA LYS A 913 36.62 -7.93 -6.52
C LYS A 913 35.67 -7.10 -5.66
N GLU A 914 34.39 -7.46 -5.60
CA GLU A 914 33.38 -6.80 -4.78
C GLU A 914 33.63 -7.02 -3.28
N ASP A 915 33.13 -6.12 -2.44
CA ASP A 915 33.34 -6.16 -0.98
C ASP A 915 32.52 -7.25 -0.28
N ASP A 916 31.38 -7.61 -0.85
CA ASP A 916 30.47 -8.58 -0.23
C ASP A 916 30.84 -10.05 -0.57
N PRO A 917 30.94 -10.95 0.44
CA PRO A 917 31.32 -12.34 0.23
C PRO A 917 30.32 -13.16 -0.60
N LEU A 918 29.02 -12.83 -0.57
CA LEU A 918 27.97 -13.49 -1.34
C LEU A 918 28.17 -13.27 -2.84
N VAL A 919 28.46 -12.02 -3.23
CA VAL A 919 28.72 -11.65 -4.62
C VAL A 919 29.98 -12.36 -5.13
N ARG A 920 31.07 -12.34 -4.34
CA ARG A 920 32.31 -13.05 -4.67
C ARG A 920 32.09 -14.57 -4.79
N GLN A 921 31.26 -15.15 -3.93
CA GLN A 921 30.92 -16.58 -3.97
C GLN A 921 30.19 -16.92 -5.28
N GLU A 922 29.13 -16.20 -5.62
CA GLU A 922 28.39 -16.42 -6.87
C GLU A 922 29.26 -16.20 -8.11
N ALA A 923 30.18 -15.24 -8.05
CA ALA A 923 31.15 -15.01 -9.11
C ALA A 923 32.09 -16.20 -9.33
N ALA A 924 32.70 -16.73 -8.26
CA ALA A 924 33.54 -17.91 -8.31
C ALA A 924 32.79 -19.14 -8.85
N LEU A 925 31.55 -19.35 -8.40
CA LEU A 925 30.69 -20.43 -8.90
C LEU A 925 30.37 -20.27 -10.39
N GLY A 926 30.11 -19.04 -10.84
CA GLY A 926 29.91 -18.70 -12.25
C GLY A 926 31.13 -18.98 -13.11
N ILE A 927 32.34 -18.60 -12.65
CA ILE A 927 33.59 -18.88 -13.35
C ILE A 927 33.78 -20.39 -13.49
N GLY A 928 33.54 -21.15 -12.42
CA GLY A 928 33.59 -22.61 -12.46
C GLY A 928 32.59 -23.22 -13.45
N ALA A 929 31.39 -22.68 -13.55
CA ALA A 929 30.40 -23.11 -14.54
C ALA A 929 30.84 -22.80 -15.98
N CYS A 930 31.41 -21.62 -16.22
CA CYS A 930 31.97 -21.23 -17.52
C CYS A 930 33.18 -22.10 -17.91
N ALA A 931 34.02 -22.50 -16.95
CA ALA A 931 35.15 -23.40 -17.19
C ALA A 931 34.69 -24.83 -17.55
N GLU A 932 33.55 -25.27 -17.01
CA GLU A 932 32.99 -26.59 -17.33
C GLU A 932 32.28 -26.61 -18.69
N SER A 933 31.67 -25.49 -19.11
CA SER A 933 30.82 -25.42 -20.31
C SER A 933 31.44 -24.73 -21.52
N GLY A 934 32.38 -23.79 -21.32
CA GLY A 934 32.86 -22.85 -22.32
C GLY A 934 34.17 -23.30 -22.95
N GLU A 935 34.12 -23.98 -24.10
CA GLU A 935 35.34 -24.52 -24.67
C GLU A 935 36.18 -23.45 -25.39
N ALA A 936 35.66 -22.69 -26.35
CA ALA A 936 36.48 -21.79 -27.17
C ALA A 936 36.62 -20.41 -26.54
N PHE A 937 35.52 -19.83 -26.05
CA PHE A 937 35.53 -18.48 -25.52
C PHE A 937 36.27 -18.35 -24.18
N PHE A 938 36.00 -19.25 -23.22
CA PHE A 938 36.63 -19.19 -21.90
C PHE A 938 38.16 -19.26 -22.00
N ARG A 939 38.71 -20.04 -22.95
CA ARG A 939 40.16 -20.14 -23.21
C ARG A 939 40.84 -18.78 -23.39
N THR A 940 40.16 -17.82 -24.02
CA THR A 940 40.72 -16.47 -24.24
C THR A 940 40.86 -15.65 -22.95
N ARG A 941 40.22 -16.09 -21.86
CA ARG A 941 40.14 -15.40 -20.56
C ARG A 941 40.55 -16.28 -19.38
N VAL A 942 41.08 -17.49 -19.61
CA VAL A 942 41.48 -18.42 -18.55
C VAL A 942 42.48 -17.78 -17.57
N GLU A 943 43.46 -17.02 -18.08
CA GLU A 943 44.45 -16.34 -17.23
C GLU A 943 43.79 -15.32 -16.30
N ALA A 944 42.90 -14.47 -16.83
CA ALA A 944 42.16 -13.50 -16.01
C ALA A 944 41.23 -14.18 -14.97
N ALA A 945 40.64 -15.32 -15.33
CA ALA A 945 39.85 -16.12 -14.41
C ALA A 945 40.72 -16.74 -13.29
N LEU A 946 41.90 -17.25 -13.63
CA LEU A 946 42.85 -17.77 -12.64
C LEU A 946 43.33 -16.67 -11.70
N GLU A 947 43.69 -15.49 -12.20
CA GLU A 947 44.07 -14.34 -11.37
C GLU A 947 42.95 -13.94 -10.39
N SER A 948 41.70 -13.92 -10.87
CA SER A 948 40.54 -13.56 -10.04
C SER A 948 40.22 -14.62 -8.98
N LEU A 949 40.41 -15.90 -9.28
CA LEU A 949 40.23 -16.96 -8.28
C LEU A 949 41.39 -16.98 -7.27
N ASP A 950 42.62 -16.72 -7.72
CA ASP A 950 43.80 -16.68 -6.86
C ASP A 950 43.70 -15.55 -5.83
N SER A 951 43.16 -14.39 -6.22
CA SER A 951 42.91 -13.29 -5.27
C SER A 951 41.89 -13.67 -4.19
N LEU A 952 40.86 -14.44 -4.52
CA LEU A 952 39.87 -14.94 -3.54
C LEU A 952 40.42 -15.99 -2.59
N ILE A 953 41.34 -16.83 -3.08
CA ILE A 953 41.92 -17.94 -2.31
C ILE A 953 43.02 -17.43 -1.36
N LYS A 954 43.84 -16.48 -1.80
CA LYS A 954 45.03 -16.00 -1.06
C LYS A 954 44.80 -14.75 -0.21
N GLN A 955 43.59 -14.19 -0.19
CA GLN A 955 43.28 -13.05 0.67
C GLN A 955 43.47 -13.39 2.17
N PRO A 956 43.92 -12.44 3.01
CA PRO A 956 44.26 -12.70 4.41
C PRO A 956 43.14 -13.34 5.24
N GLU A 957 41.88 -13.06 4.89
CA GLU A 957 40.69 -13.51 5.61
C GLU A 957 39.91 -14.62 4.88
N ALA A 958 40.52 -15.29 3.88
CA ALA A 958 39.81 -16.29 3.05
C ALA A 958 39.19 -17.44 3.86
N LEU A 959 39.80 -17.80 4.99
CA LEU A 959 39.36 -18.88 5.86
C LEU A 959 38.45 -18.44 7.01
N SER A 960 38.11 -17.15 7.09
CA SER A 960 37.15 -16.61 8.07
C SER A 960 35.75 -17.22 7.87
N PRO A 961 34.90 -17.28 8.91
CA PRO A 961 33.56 -17.88 8.81
C PRO A 961 32.70 -17.29 7.68
N GLU A 962 32.85 -15.99 7.42
CA GLU A 962 32.11 -15.25 6.39
C GLU A 962 32.60 -15.58 4.96
N ASN A 963 33.91 -15.64 4.75
CA ASN A 963 34.50 -15.88 3.42
C ASN A 963 34.69 -17.36 3.08
N ARG A 964 34.49 -18.27 4.03
CA ARG A 964 34.84 -19.68 3.83
C ARG A 964 34.06 -20.35 2.69
N LYS A 965 32.80 -19.97 2.47
CA LYS A 965 32.02 -20.46 1.32
C LYS A 965 32.57 -19.93 -0.01
N THR A 966 33.00 -18.68 -0.04
CA THR A 966 33.67 -18.06 -1.20
C THR A 966 34.99 -18.78 -1.51
N PHE A 967 35.78 -19.11 -0.49
CA PHE A 967 37.00 -19.90 -0.63
C PHE A 967 36.70 -21.28 -1.24
N ASP A 968 35.76 -22.02 -0.67
CA ASP A 968 35.38 -23.35 -1.16
C ASP A 968 34.89 -23.28 -2.63
N ALA A 969 34.08 -22.28 -2.98
CA ALA A 969 33.63 -22.04 -4.34
C ALA A 969 34.79 -21.74 -5.30
N ALA A 970 35.76 -20.91 -4.89
CA ALA A 970 36.91 -20.56 -5.70
C ALA A 970 37.85 -21.76 -5.94
N VAL A 971 38.10 -22.56 -4.91
CA VAL A 971 38.90 -23.79 -5.02
C VAL A 971 38.19 -24.84 -5.88
N SER A 972 36.87 -24.97 -5.77
CA SER A 972 36.09 -25.83 -6.67
C SER A 972 36.17 -25.36 -8.14
N ALA A 973 36.05 -24.06 -8.38
CA ALA A 973 36.22 -23.48 -9.72
C ALA A 973 37.63 -23.70 -10.29
N LEU A 974 38.68 -23.54 -9.46
CA LEU A 974 40.06 -23.84 -9.84
C LEU A 974 40.23 -25.30 -10.28
N GLY A 975 39.64 -26.24 -9.52
CA GLY A 975 39.64 -27.66 -9.90
C GLY A 975 38.97 -27.92 -11.26
N LYS A 976 37.84 -27.26 -11.54
CA LYS A 976 37.17 -27.35 -12.85
C LYS A 976 38.07 -26.83 -13.97
N ILE A 977 38.77 -25.71 -13.78
CA ILE A 977 39.75 -25.20 -14.75
C ILE A 977 40.89 -26.20 -14.97
N CYS A 978 41.45 -26.77 -13.90
CA CYS A 978 42.49 -27.80 -13.96
C CYS A 978 42.05 -29.04 -14.76
N ARG A 979 40.77 -29.41 -14.69
CA ARG A 979 40.21 -30.54 -15.43
C ARG A 979 39.94 -30.21 -16.90
N PHE A 980 39.15 -29.16 -17.16
CA PHE A 980 38.58 -28.90 -18.49
C PHE A 980 39.50 -28.07 -19.39
N HIS A 981 40.40 -27.28 -18.82
CA HIS A 981 41.30 -26.39 -19.55
C HIS A 981 42.78 -26.72 -19.36
N ARG A 982 43.08 -27.98 -18.96
CA ARG A 982 44.43 -28.45 -18.63
C ARG A 982 45.52 -28.11 -19.65
N ASN A 983 45.20 -28.18 -20.95
CA ASN A 983 46.16 -27.93 -22.04
C ASN A 983 46.53 -26.46 -22.22
N PHE A 984 45.85 -25.54 -21.53
CA PHE A 984 45.99 -24.08 -21.69
C PHE A 984 46.51 -23.41 -20.42
N ILE A 985 46.89 -24.21 -19.41
CA ILE A 985 47.36 -23.73 -18.10
C ILE A 985 48.63 -24.48 -17.71
N ASN A 986 49.37 -23.96 -16.73
CA ASN A 986 50.49 -24.69 -16.13
C ASN A 986 49.97 -25.77 -15.15
N ALA A 987 49.42 -26.86 -15.67
CA ALA A 987 48.80 -27.91 -14.86
C ALA A 987 49.76 -28.55 -13.83
N ARG A 988 51.05 -28.63 -14.15
CA ARG A 988 52.10 -29.15 -13.26
C ARG A 988 52.27 -28.36 -11.97
N GLU A 989 51.94 -27.08 -11.99
CA GLU A 989 52.01 -26.18 -10.84
C GLU A 989 50.65 -26.02 -10.16
N LEU A 990 49.59 -25.86 -10.97
CA LEU A 990 48.25 -25.56 -10.47
C LEU A 990 47.55 -26.77 -9.84
N VAL A 991 47.74 -27.99 -10.35
CA VAL A 991 47.09 -29.19 -9.79
C VAL A 991 47.60 -29.51 -8.36
N PRO A 992 48.91 -29.51 -8.08
CA PRO A 992 49.40 -29.66 -6.69
C PRO A 992 48.95 -28.52 -5.77
N THR A 993 48.91 -27.28 -6.29
CA THR A 993 48.42 -26.13 -5.53
C THR A 993 46.94 -26.29 -5.17
N TRP A 994 46.10 -26.70 -6.12
CA TRP A 994 44.69 -27.01 -5.87
C TRP A 994 44.51 -28.13 -4.83
N LEU A 995 45.30 -29.20 -4.91
CA LEU A 995 45.26 -30.30 -3.95
C LEU A 995 45.53 -29.82 -2.51
N SER A 996 46.45 -28.87 -2.33
CA SER A 996 46.79 -28.33 -1.01
C SER A 996 45.65 -27.58 -0.30
N TYR A 997 44.61 -27.17 -1.04
CA TYR A 997 43.45 -26.47 -0.49
C TYR A 997 42.30 -27.39 -0.10
N LEU A 998 42.41 -28.69 -0.39
CA LEU A 998 41.41 -29.70 -0.03
C LEU A 998 41.70 -30.27 1.38
N PRO A 999 40.67 -30.77 2.10
CA PRO A 999 39.27 -30.87 1.70
C PRO A 999 38.45 -29.58 1.92
N LEU A 1000 37.36 -29.46 1.17
CA LEU A 1000 36.37 -28.39 1.33
C LEU A 1000 35.30 -28.81 2.35
N VAL A 1001 34.85 -27.89 3.19
CA VAL A 1001 34.05 -28.26 4.38
C VAL A 1001 32.83 -27.37 4.65
N ARG A 1002 32.66 -26.24 3.95
CA ARG A 1002 31.56 -25.29 4.19
C ARG A 1002 30.54 -25.26 3.06
N ASP A 1003 30.97 -25.09 1.81
CA ASP A 1003 30.05 -25.23 0.68
C ASP A 1003 29.90 -26.71 0.35
N LEU A 1004 28.92 -27.37 0.98
CA LEU A 1004 28.76 -28.83 0.87
C LEU A 1004 28.47 -29.30 -0.57
N ASP A 1005 27.83 -28.47 -1.39
CA ASP A 1005 27.52 -28.83 -2.78
C ASP A 1005 28.78 -28.75 -3.65
N GLU A 1006 29.62 -27.73 -3.46
CA GLU A 1006 30.91 -27.65 -4.14
C GLU A 1006 31.95 -28.61 -3.59
N ALA A 1007 31.95 -28.89 -2.28
CA ALA A 1007 32.80 -29.90 -1.66
C ALA A 1007 32.57 -31.27 -2.30
N LYS A 1008 31.31 -31.68 -2.44
CA LYS A 1008 30.95 -32.93 -3.13
C LYS A 1008 31.49 -32.98 -4.55
N LYS A 1009 31.43 -31.88 -5.31
CA LYS A 1009 31.94 -31.80 -6.70
C LYS A 1009 33.47 -31.86 -6.74
N ALA A 1010 34.16 -31.12 -5.86
CA ALA A 1010 35.62 -31.08 -5.80
C ALA A 1010 36.21 -32.42 -5.35
N HIS A 1011 35.62 -33.06 -4.34
CA HIS A 1011 36.06 -34.38 -3.88
C HIS A 1011 35.74 -35.49 -4.88
N ASP A 1012 34.65 -35.39 -5.64
CA ASP A 1012 34.37 -36.29 -6.75
C ASP A 1012 35.40 -36.15 -7.88
N LEU A 1013 35.81 -34.92 -8.16
CA LEU A 1013 36.91 -34.64 -9.11
C LEU A 1013 38.23 -35.22 -8.61
N LEU A 1014 38.58 -35.03 -7.33
CA LEU A 1014 39.78 -35.62 -6.74
C LEU A 1014 39.76 -37.15 -6.86
N CYS A 1015 38.64 -37.78 -6.48
CA CYS A 1015 38.43 -39.23 -6.62
C CYS A 1015 38.69 -39.68 -8.07
N LEU A 1016 38.11 -38.98 -9.05
CA LEU A 1016 38.27 -39.30 -10.47
C LEU A 1016 39.71 -39.13 -10.95
N MET A 1017 40.45 -38.11 -10.49
CA MET A 1017 41.86 -37.92 -10.86
C MET A 1017 42.76 -39.00 -10.22
N VAL A 1018 42.44 -39.44 -9.01
CA VAL A 1018 43.12 -40.55 -8.33
C VAL A 1018 42.90 -41.88 -9.06
N GLU A 1019 41.65 -42.19 -9.43
CA GLU A 1019 41.29 -43.38 -10.22
C GLU A 1019 42.05 -43.44 -11.55
N ASN A 1020 42.23 -42.29 -12.20
CA ASN A 1020 42.92 -42.16 -13.47
C ASN A 1020 44.45 -42.12 -13.37
N ARG A 1021 45.03 -42.23 -12.15
CA ARG A 1021 46.48 -42.11 -11.91
C ARG A 1021 47.07 -40.85 -12.54
N ASP A 1022 46.43 -39.72 -12.28
CA ASP A 1022 46.79 -38.44 -12.85
C ASP A 1022 48.23 -38.02 -12.50
N HIS A 1023 49.11 -37.90 -13.50
CA HIS A 1023 50.55 -37.65 -13.29
C HIS A 1023 50.83 -36.29 -12.62
N ASP A 1024 50.07 -35.24 -12.92
CA ASP A 1024 50.30 -33.92 -12.28
C ASP A 1024 49.73 -33.88 -10.86
N LEU A 1025 48.73 -34.72 -10.54
CA LEU A 1025 48.20 -34.87 -9.18
C LEU A 1025 49.19 -35.59 -8.26
N PHE A 1026 49.69 -36.76 -8.66
CA PHE A 1026 50.63 -37.54 -7.85
C PHE A 1026 52.02 -36.88 -7.76
N GLY A 1027 52.38 -36.09 -8.78
CA GLY A 1027 53.69 -35.45 -8.88
C GLY A 1027 54.80 -36.44 -9.25
N PRO A 1028 56.03 -35.95 -9.49
CA PRO A 1028 57.18 -36.81 -9.71
C PRO A 1028 57.38 -37.75 -8.50
N ASP A 1029 57.64 -39.02 -8.77
CA ASP A 1029 57.86 -40.07 -7.77
C ASP A 1029 56.76 -40.17 -6.68
N ASN A 1030 55.51 -39.84 -7.03
CA ASN A 1030 54.35 -39.87 -6.13
C ASN A 1030 54.50 -38.98 -4.88
N GLN A 1031 55.28 -37.89 -4.94
CA GLN A 1031 55.53 -37.00 -3.81
C GLN A 1031 54.27 -36.45 -3.12
N ASN A 1032 53.13 -36.34 -3.83
CA ASN A 1032 51.87 -35.82 -3.28
C ASN A 1032 50.97 -36.91 -2.67
N LEU A 1033 51.33 -38.19 -2.78
CA LEU A 1033 50.54 -39.32 -2.29
C LEU A 1033 50.15 -39.20 -0.79
N PRO A 1034 51.02 -38.75 0.14
CA PRO A 1034 50.63 -38.58 1.54
C PRO A 1034 49.49 -37.57 1.72
N VAL A 1035 49.53 -36.45 0.97
CA VAL A 1035 48.50 -35.39 1.02
C VAL A 1035 47.18 -35.91 0.46
N ILE A 1036 47.22 -36.65 -0.65
CA ILE A 1036 46.04 -37.29 -1.24
C ILE A 1036 45.37 -38.21 -0.20
N ILE A 1037 46.13 -39.08 0.47
CA ILE A 1037 45.59 -40.00 1.47
C ILE A 1037 44.95 -39.23 2.63
N ALA A 1038 45.62 -38.20 3.15
CA ALA A 1038 45.09 -37.40 4.26
C ALA A 1038 43.75 -36.72 3.91
N VAL A 1039 43.65 -36.12 2.72
CA VAL A 1039 42.40 -35.51 2.24
C VAL A 1039 41.29 -36.55 2.09
N LEU A 1040 41.59 -37.71 1.49
CA LEU A 1040 40.59 -38.76 1.29
C LEU A 1040 40.13 -39.39 2.61
N GLU A 1041 41.01 -39.53 3.60
CA GLU A 1041 40.66 -39.98 4.95
C GLU A 1041 39.63 -39.05 5.60
N GLU A 1042 39.86 -37.75 5.53
CA GLU A 1042 38.97 -36.76 6.11
C GLU A 1042 37.59 -36.76 5.43
N VAL A 1043 37.55 -36.89 4.10
CA VAL A 1043 36.30 -37.00 3.33
C VAL A 1043 35.55 -38.28 3.66
N VAL A 1044 36.23 -39.41 3.83
CA VAL A 1044 35.60 -40.69 4.20
C VAL A 1044 35.06 -40.65 5.63
N GLN A 1045 35.75 -40.00 6.58
CA GLN A 1045 35.26 -39.80 7.95
C GLN A 1045 33.95 -38.98 7.97
N GLN A 1046 33.80 -38.02 7.05
CA GLN A 1046 32.62 -37.16 6.93
C GLN A 1046 31.79 -37.46 5.66
N GLN A 1047 31.72 -38.73 5.27
CA GLN A 1047 31.12 -39.15 3.99
C GLN A 1047 29.64 -38.79 3.79
N GLU A 1048 28.87 -38.60 4.89
CA GLU A 1048 27.46 -38.20 4.81
C GLU A 1048 27.29 -36.74 4.39
N THR A 1049 28.29 -35.90 4.59
CA THR A 1049 28.24 -34.45 4.33
C THR A 1049 29.14 -34.03 3.17
N LEU A 1050 30.38 -34.54 3.09
CA LEU A 1050 31.40 -34.07 2.15
C LEU A 1050 31.46 -34.82 0.81
N ALA A 1051 30.70 -35.89 0.65
CA ALA A 1051 30.69 -36.72 -0.55
C ALA A 1051 29.25 -37.08 -0.97
N THR A 1052 29.05 -37.37 -2.25
CA THR A 1052 27.83 -38.08 -2.65
C THR A 1052 27.97 -39.55 -2.26
N LYS A 1053 26.85 -40.26 -2.11
CA LYS A 1053 26.88 -41.69 -1.78
C LYS A 1053 27.76 -42.50 -2.75
N ALA A 1054 27.67 -42.20 -4.04
CA ALA A 1054 28.49 -42.85 -5.07
C ALA A 1054 29.99 -42.50 -4.91
N THR A 1055 30.32 -41.25 -4.62
CA THR A 1055 31.71 -40.81 -4.39
C THR A 1055 32.29 -41.49 -3.14
N ALA A 1056 31.54 -41.56 -2.04
CA ALA A 1056 31.97 -42.19 -0.79
C ALA A 1056 32.27 -43.69 -0.95
N GLU A 1057 31.42 -44.42 -1.69
CA GLU A 1057 31.64 -45.83 -2.01
C GLU A 1057 32.95 -46.04 -2.80
N ARG A 1058 33.22 -45.17 -3.80
CA ARG A 1058 34.46 -45.21 -4.58
C ARG A 1058 35.69 -44.90 -3.73
N LEU A 1059 35.64 -43.86 -2.90
CA LEU A 1059 36.74 -43.47 -2.02
C LEU A 1059 37.09 -44.54 -1.00
N THR A 1060 36.09 -45.19 -0.40
CA THR A 1060 36.28 -46.26 0.58
C THR A 1060 36.98 -47.49 -0.04
N ALA A 1061 36.75 -47.75 -1.33
CA ALA A 1061 37.43 -48.82 -2.05
C ALA A 1061 38.88 -48.47 -2.44
N LEU A 1062 39.16 -47.20 -2.75
CA LEU A 1062 40.48 -46.73 -3.19
C LEU A 1062 41.48 -46.53 -2.05
N LEU A 1063 41.01 -46.06 -0.90
CA LEU A 1063 41.87 -45.64 0.21
C LEU A 1063 42.81 -46.74 0.74
N PRO A 1064 42.39 -48.01 0.91
CA PRO A 1064 43.29 -49.08 1.36
C PRO A 1064 44.41 -49.40 0.35
N LEU A 1065 44.13 -49.28 -0.96
CA LEU A 1065 45.10 -49.54 -2.02
C LEU A 1065 46.21 -48.48 -2.00
N LEU A 1066 45.84 -47.21 -1.87
CA LEU A 1066 46.80 -46.11 -1.81
C LEU A 1066 47.69 -46.16 -0.55
N LYS A 1067 47.13 -46.57 0.59
CA LYS A 1067 47.91 -46.76 1.83
C LYS A 1067 48.99 -47.83 1.67
N SER A 1068 48.65 -48.94 1.00
CA SER A 1068 49.64 -50.01 0.74
C SER A 1068 50.79 -49.58 -0.18
N GLU A 1069 50.59 -48.54 -0.98
CA GLU A 1069 51.63 -47.95 -1.85
C GLU A 1069 52.50 -46.92 -1.13
N LEU A 1070 52.05 -46.39 0.01
CA LEU A 1070 52.82 -45.46 0.85
C LEU A 1070 53.79 -46.19 1.79
N ASP A 1071 53.46 -47.44 2.16
CA ASP A 1071 54.27 -48.31 3.03
C ASP A 1071 55.45 -49.00 2.30
N PHE A 1072 55.56 -48.80 0.97
CA PHE A 1072 56.65 -49.27 0.09
C PHE A 1072 57.49 -48.09 -0.41
#